data_AF-A0A261BR47-F1
#
_entry.id   AF-A0A261BR47-F1
#
_cell.length_a   1.000
_cell.length_b   1.000
_cell.length_c   1.000
_cell.angle_alpha   90.00
_cell.angle_beta   90.00
_cell.angle_gamma   90.00
#
_symmetry.space_group_name_H-M   'P 1'
#
loop_
_entity.id
_entity.type
_entity.pdbx_description
1 polymer ?
#
loop_
_entity_poly.entity_id
_entity_poly.type
_entity_poly.pdbx_seq_one_letter_code
_entity_poly.pdbx_strand_id
1 'polypeptide(L)'
;FRRLGTALQWPLKETRISENTKLLETHWSDKLMKEFENGKLNPSRLQNSKKYILSMFPYPSGRLHIGHMRVYTISDATARYYRLNGYEVIHPIGWDSFGLPAENAARDKGVDPREWTIQFDWEREISTCEPEFFRWTQWIFCKLFEHGLVKRTTAEVNWDPANWIGKCDVWRFILPVIGTTEEEFIDLRIRDVFEISNAEFLILKKGHPMADKERTQFPYKLPFEVLNGVTGRQIPAIVVDDSYHPEVESFQNSRIGNFQTDRELAEKFGIQEPKHRRNLTKNDIQEMAAFGGYGGYETSRTLTDWVVSRQRGWGTPIPMIQTDDGKRIATRLDKLPVLGTDRGQKVDRERFGEDGTFDSDTLDTFFDSAWYYLRYLDPKNPNELASKTSLEKMPVDVYVGGIEHAAVHMFFARFISYFLKDIRVIQTAEPFTDLIPQGIVRGKTFIEKSTGKYVSPEDVTTTSEGRVVRKTDASVEIDTVYEKMSKSKNNGVDLAAMLDSEGVDMTRLRLLEAAAPRAPIHWGETDLKGIKKLLDRIATINSDVIESRGSSSKIADLDPKIEESIRETYNFFVRNVGMCLEILHLHNTALMRLQGFTNALKKIDPIYLANSPEGQRAVKSLIIMLQVFCPHVAAEMWSALYPSESLISAQPWPHVDSDAQIEFLLMIDGVSGGRPSVDRRLIEEMGGDELWRRAEHTEHSDILRIMKEEGMVLRDHRVTARRGFHVTLSCAVEGDKEENRKKIGKILDRIQAERRKLDKKKGGKKQKKEKAN
;
A
#
# COMPACT_ATOMS: atom_id res chain seq x y z
N PHE A 1 2.42 20.05 -38.49
CA PHE A 1 1.93 18.95 -37.64
C PHE A 1 1.58 17.77 -38.55
N ARG A 2 2.31 16.64 -38.48
CA ARG A 2 1.94 15.41 -39.21
C ARG A 2 0.59 14.93 -38.68
N ARG A 3 -0.37 14.60 -39.55
CA ARG A 3 -1.64 13.99 -39.14
C ARG A 3 -1.34 12.75 -38.29
N LEU A 4 -2.00 12.59 -37.15
CA LEU A 4 -1.96 11.35 -36.38
C LEU A 4 -2.67 10.27 -37.21
N GLY A 5 -1.91 9.41 -37.88
CA GLY A 5 -2.48 8.29 -38.62
C GLY A 5 -3.09 7.26 -37.67
N THR A 6 -4.29 6.79 -37.96
CA THR A 6 -4.97 5.68 -37.27
C THR A 6 -4.46 4.34 -37.80
N ALA A 7 -4.52 3.29 -36.98
CA ALA A 7 -4.22 1.92 -37.42
C ALA A 7 -5.41 1.31 -38.19
N LEU A 8 -6.63 1.69 -37.80
CA LEU A 8 -7.86 1.24 -38.42
C LEU A 8 -8.45 2.32 -39.33
N GLN A 9 -9.33 1.89 -40.23
CA GLN A 9 -10.09 2.79 -41.10
C GLN A 9 -11.41 3.19 -40.42
N TRP A 10 -11.54 4.47 -40.10
CA TRP A 10 -12.73 5.04 -39.46
C TRP A 10 -13.65 5.72 -40.48
N PRO A 11 -14.98 5.76 -40.26
CA PRO A 11 -15.72 5.12 -39.16
C PRO A 11 -15.69 3.58 -39.25
N LEU A 12 -15.65 2.90 -38.10
CA LEU A 12 -15.70 1.44 -38.04
C LEU A 12 -17.11 0.93 -38.36
N LYS A 13 -17.23 0.10 -39.39
CA LYS A 13 -18.50 -0.53 -39.80
C LYS A 13 -18.62 -1.96 -39.28
N GLU A 14 -17.79 -2.86 -39.81
CA GLU A 14 -17.78 -4.29 -39.44
C GLU A 14 -16.62 -4.65 -38.52
N THR A 15 -15.56 -3.83 -38.51
CA THR A 15 -14.36 -4.03 -37.69
C THR A 15 -14.66 -3.78 -36.22
N ARG A 16 -14.35 -4.76 -35.37
CA ARG A 16 -14.41 -4.61 -33.91
C ARG A 16 -13.07 -4.21 -33.35
N ILE A 17 -13.04 -3.13 -32.58
CA ILE A 17 -11.79 -2.64 -31.98
C ILE A 17 -11.26 -3.63 -30.93
N SER A 18 -12.17 -4.33 -30.24
CA SER A 18 -11.84 -5.31 -29.20
C SER A 18 -11.15 -6.58 -29.73
N GLU A 19 -11.19 -6.81 -31.04
CA GLU A 19 -10.55 -7.92 -31.74
C GLU A 19 -9.21 -7.51 -32.39
N ASN A 20 -8.88 -6.21 -32.36
CA ASN A 20 -7.70 -5.65 -33.02
C ASN A 20 -6.70 -4.99 -32.06
N THR A 21 -6.81 -5.23 -30.74
CA THR A 21 -5.99 -4.56 -29.72
C THR A 21 -4.48 -4.73 -29.95
N LYS A 22 -4.02 -5.92 -30.36
CA LYS A 22 -2.60 -6.18 -30.67
C LYS A 22 -2.07 -5.36 -31.85
N LEU A 23 -2.90 -5.14 -32.88
CA LEU A 23 -2.56 -4.26 -33.99
C LEU A 23 -2.40 -2.82 -33.51
N LEU A 24 -3.32 -2.36 -32.66
CA LEU A 24 -3.27 -1.02 -32.08
C LEU A 24 -2.03 -0.83 -31.22
N GLU A 25 -1.67 -1.82 -30.41
CA GLU A 25 -0.44 -1.81 -29.60
C GLU A 25 0.78 -1.60 -30.48
N THR A 26 0.99 -2.44 -31.49
CA THR A 26 2.10 -2.31 -32.45
C THR A 26 2.18 -0.92 -33.08
N HIS A 27 1.03 -0.30 -33.40
CA HIS A 27 0.99 1.03 -34.03
C HIS A 27 1.20 2.20 -33.06
N TRP A 28 0.83 2.04 -31.78
CA TRP A 28 0.79 3.14 -30.80
C TRP A 28 1.89 3.10 -29.75
N SER A 29 2.43 1.93 -29.37
CA SER A 29 3.40 1.79 -28.27
C SER A 29 4.59 2.74 -28.41
N ASP A 30 5.29 2.72 -29.55
CA ASP A 30 6.43 3.60 -29.81
C ASP A 30 6.08 5.09 -29.74
N LYS A 31 4.89 5.48 -30.21
CA LYS A 31 4.47 6.88 -30.24
C LYS A 31 4.17 7.39 -28.84
N LEU A 32 3.45 6.57 -28.06
CA LEU A 32 3.10 6.88 -26.67
C LEU A 32 4.34 6.87 -25.76
N MET A 33 5.29 5.95 -25.99
CA MET A 33 6.55 5.90 -25.25
C MET A 33 7.45 7.08 -25.60
N LYS A 34 7.64 7.40 -26.89
CA LYS A 34 8.41 8.57 -27.31
C LYS A 34 7.77 9.87 -26.81
N GLU A 35 6.45 9.99 -26.82
CA GLU A 35 5.80 11.17 -26.25
C GLU A 35 6.01 11.24 -24.74
N PHE A 36 5.97 10.11 -24.03
CA PHE A 36 6.28 10.07 -22.60
C PHE A 36 7.73 10.49 -22.31
N GLU A 37 8.70 9.98 -23.08
CA GLU A 37 10.13 10.30 -22.94
C GLU A 37 10.47 11.75 -23.34
N ASN A 38 9.93 12.22 -24.47
CA ASN A 38 10.11 13.60 -24.95
C ASN A 38 9.30 14.60 -24.12
N GLY A 39 8.18 14.15 -23.58
CA GLY A 39 7.23 14.88 -22.76
C GLY A 39 7.59 14.87 -21.28
N LYS A 40 8.88 14.90 -20.95
CA LYS A 40 9.38 15.42 -19.66
C LYS A 40 8.95 16.89 -19.52
N LEU A 41 7.67 17.00 -19.21
CA LEU A 41 6.81 18.09 -18.77
C LEU A 41 6.92 19.38 -19.60
N ASN A 42 5.84 19.72 -20.30
CA ASN A 42 5.58 21.10 -20.67
C ASN A 42 5.45 21.91 -19.36
N PRO A 43 6.42 22.77 -18.99
CA PRO A 43 6.47 23.39 -17.67
C PRO A 43 5.25 24.26 -17.39
N SER A 44 4.59 24.77 -18.43
CA SER A 44 3.39 25.60 -18.33
C SER A 44 2.15 24.86 -17.80
N ARG A 45 2.22 23.53 -17.60
CA ARG A 45 1.09 22.69 -17.16
C ARG A 45 1.25 22.09 -15.78
N LEU A 46 2.40 22.29 -15.14
CA LEU A 46 2.66 21.75 -13.82
C LEU A 46 1.90 22.54 -12.75
N GLN A 47 1.13 21.86 -11.92
CA GLN A 47 0.46 22.47 -10.76
C GLN A 47 1.44 22.90 -9.63
N ASN A 48 2.76 22.98 -9.88
CA ASN A 48 3.80 23.12 -8.84
C ASN A 48 3.69 22.05 -7.73
N SER A 49 3.23 20.84 -8.08
CA SER A 49 3.10 19.73 -7.13
C SER A 49 3.50 18.39 -7.75
N LYS A 50 4.32 17.62 -7.02
CA LYS A 50 4.78 16.28 -7.39
C LYS A 50 3.82 15.19 -6.91
N LYS A 51 3.85 14.04 -7.58
CA LYS A 51 3.25 12.78 -7.14
C LYS A 51 4.25 11.64 -7.31
N TYR A 52 4.66 11.04 -6.20
CA TYR A 52 5.55 9.89 -6.21
C TYR A 52 4.73 8.60 -6.09
N ILE A 53 4.55 7.90 -7.21
CA ILE A 53 3.82 6.64 -7.30
C ILE A 53 4.84 5.52 -7.40
N LEU A 54 4.79 4.55 -6.49
CA LEU A 54 5.78 3.48 -6.42
C LEU A 54 5.11 2.12 -6.40
N SER A 55 5.50 1.25 -7.32
CA SER A 55 5.24 -0.18 -7.22
C SER A 55 6.40 -0.90 -6.54
N MET A 56 6.10 -1.93 -5.75
CA MET A 56 7.10 -2.86 -5.27
C MET A 56 7.87 -3.46 -6.45
N PHE A 57 9.19 -3.24 -6.49
CA PHE A 57 10.05 -3.78 -7.53
C PHE A 57 10.10 -5.32 -7.51
N PRO A 58 10.31 -5.99 -8.66
CA PRO A 58 10.38 -7.44 -8.73
C PRO A 58 11.75 -7.97 -8.28
N TYR A 59 11.75 -9.22 -7.80
CA TYR A 59 12.95 -10.05 -7.80
C TYR A 59 13.23 -10.50 -9.24
N PRO A 60 14.46 -10.40 -9.77
CA PRO A 60 14.83 -10.93 -11.08
C PRO A 60 15.02 -12.45 -11.02
N SER A 61 14.11 -13.15 -10.35
CA SER A 61 14.23 -14.57 -9.96
C SER A 61 13.68 -15.58 -10.98
N GLY A 62 13.19 -15.07 -12.11
CA GLY A 62 12.66 -15.86 -13.21
C GLY A 62 11.81 -15.03 -14.16
N ARG A 63 10.91 -15.68 -14.88
CA ARG A 63 9.93 -14.99 -15.72
C ARG A 63 8.90 -14.30 -14.85
N LEU A 64 8.60 -13.07 -15.23
CA LEU A 64 7.53 -12.34 -14.60
C LEU A 64 6.18 -13.00 -14.94
N HIS A 65 5.38 -13.25 -13.91
CA HIS A 65 4.03 -13.78 -14.05
C HIS A 65 2.96 -12.68 -13.91
N ILE A 66 1.70 -13.05 -14.16
CA ILE A 66 0.56 -12.14 -14.12
C ILE A 66 0.36 -11.39 -12.79
N GLY A 67 0.79 -11.96 -11.66
CA GLY A 67 0.80 -11.27 -10.36
C GLY A 67 1.61 -9.96 -10.37
N HIS A 68 2.75 -9.93 -11.05
CA HIS A 68 3.55 -8.72 -11.22
C HIS A 68 2.82 -7.70 -12.10
N MET A 69 2.27 -8.16 -13.23
CA MET A 69 1.50 -7.32 -14.14
C MET A 69 0.33 -6.63 -13.42
N ARG A 70 -0.32 -7.28 -12.45
CA ARG A 70 -1.39 -6.64 -11.66
C ARG A 70 -0.89 -5.43 -10.88
N VAL A 71 0.23 -5.57 -10.15
CA VAL A 71 0.84 -4.49 -9.36
C VAL A 71 1.24 -3.32 -10.25
N TYR A 72 1.88 -3.61 -11.39
CA TYR A 72 2.36 -2.57 -12.31
C TYR A 72 1.22 -1.91 -13.09
N THR A 73 0.16 -2.65 -13.42
CA THR A 73 -1.02 -2.06 -14.06
C THR A 73 -1.75 -1.10 -13.13
N ILE A 74 -1.88 -1.43 -11.84
CA ILE A 74 -2.52 -0.56 -10.83
C ILE A 74 -1.70 0.72 -10.62
N SER A 75 -0.38 0.59 -10.46
CA SER A 75 0.52 1.75 -10.29
C SER A 75 0.57 2.62 -11.54
N ASP A 76 0.64 2.03 -12.74
CA ASP A 76 0.60 2.77 -14.01
C ASP A 76 -0.73 3.50 -14.23
N ALA A 77 -1.87 2.87 -13.95
CA ALA A 77 -3.17 3.53 -14.02
C ALA A 77 -3.23 4.74 -13.06
N THR A 78 -2.69 4.58 -11.85
CA THR A 78 -2.59 5.66 -10.85
C THR A 78 -1.65 6.78 -11.34
N ALA A 79 -0.48 6.43 -11.88
CA ALA A 79 0.49 7.37 -12.42
C ALA A 79 -0.06 8.16 -13.60
N ARG A 80 -0.75 7.51 -14.54
CA ARG A 80 -1.44 8.15 -15.67
C ARG A 80 -2.50 9.13 -15.19
N TYR A 81 -3.34 8.74 -14.23
CA TYR A 81 -4.36 9.62 -13.67
C TYR A 81 -3.75 10.92 -13.12
N TYR A 82 -2.71 10.83 -12.28
CA TYR A 82 -2.06 12.03 -11.73
C TYR A 82 -1.34 12.85 -12.80
N ARG A 83 -0.72 12.21 -13.79
CA ARG A 83 -0.09 12.93 -14.91
C ARG A 83 -1.09 13.74 -15.71
N LEU A 84 -2.26 13.16 -16.01
CA LEU A 84 -3.35 13.85 -16.71
C LEU A 84 -3.91 15.01 -15.89
N ASN A 85 -3.85 14.95 -14.56
CA ASN A 85 -4.22 16.07 -13.68
C ASN A 85 -3.13 17.16 -13.57
N GLY A 86 -2.01 17.04 -14.28
CA GLY A 86 -0.95 18.07 -14.34
C GLY A 86 0.09 17.97 -13.22
N TYR A 87 0.21 16.83 -12.54
CA TYR A 87 1.26 16.60 -11.54
C TYR A 87 2.59 16.19 -12.20
N GLU A 88 3.72 16.59 -11.59
CA GLU A 88 5.02 15.95 -11.87
C GLU A 88 5.00 14.55 -11.25
N VAL A 89 4.84 13.53 -12.09
CA VAL A 89 4.76 12.13 -11.62
C VAL A 89 6.12 11.48 -11.66
N ILE A 90 6.57 10.96 -10.52
CA ILE A 90 7.74 10.09 -10.38
C ILE A 90 7.20 8.66 -10.29
N HIS A 91 7.52 7.82 -11.27
CA HIS A 91 7.06 6.44 -11.36
C HIS A 91 8.24 5.53 -11.76
N PRO A 92 9.14 5.21 -10.81
CA PRO A 92 10.35 4.48 -11.09
C PRO A 92 10.14 2.96 -11.06
N ILE A 93 11.10 2.23 -11.59
CA ILE A 93 11.21 0.77 -11.48
C ILE A 93 12.68 0.39 -11.30
N GLY A 94 12.93 -0.82 -10.83
CA GLY A 94 14.25 -1.36 -10.58
C GLY A 94 14.16 -2.83 -10.23
N TRP A 95 15.21 -3.37 -9.61
CA TRP A 95 15.36 -4.82 -9.44
C TRP A 95 15.91 -5.15 -8.06
N ASP A 96 15.19 -6.02 -7.33
CA ASP A 96 15.69 -6.59 -6.07
C ASP A 96 16.57 -7.81 -6.36
N SER A 97 17.82 -7.55 -6.73
CA SER A 97 18.71 -8.48 -7.41
C SER A 97 19.60 -9.35 -6.51
N PHE A 98 19.60 -9.13 -5.19
CA PHE A 98 20.31 -9.98 -4.24
C PHE A 98 19.45 -11.14 -3.70
N GLY A 99 20.10 -12.12 -3.07
CA GLY A 99 19.47 -13.24 -2.36
C GLY A 99 19.11 -14.47 -3.19
N LEU A 100 18.49 -15.43 -2.49
CA LEU A 100 18.13 -16.76 -3.01
C LEU A 100 17.31 -16.73 -4.30
N PRO A 101 16.33 -15.82 -4.48
CA PRO A 101 15.56 -15.80 -5.71
C PRO A 101 16.43 -15.52 -6.94
N ALA A 102 17.34 -14.54 -6.89
CA ALA A 102 18.23 -14.20 -8.00
C ALA A 102 19.30 -15.27 -8.26
N GLU A 103 19.85 -15.88 -7.21
CA GLU A 103 20.81 -16.99 -7.31
C GLU A 103 20.21 -18.19 -8.06
N ASN A 104 18.94 -18.50 -7.79
CA ASN A 104 18.21 -19.55 -8.50
C ASN A 104 17.87 -19.17 -9.95
N ALA A 105 17.67 -17.87 -10.22
CA ALA A 105 17.31 -17.31 -11.53
C ALA A 105 18.43 -17.28 -12.54
N ALA A 106 19.67 -17.04 -12.12
CA ALA A 106 20.83 -16.91 -13.01
C ALA A 106 21.02 -18.15 -13.91
N ARG A 107 20.33 -19.25 -13.59
CA ARG A 107 20.29 -20.51 -14.33
C ARG A 107 19.25 -20.52 -15.49
N ASP A 108 18.27 -19.63 -15.49
CA ASP A 108 17.15 -19.56 -16.46
C ASP A 108 16.95 -18.12 -17.02
N LYS A 109 17.13 -17.87 -18.33
CA LYS A 109 16.91 -16.54 -18.95
C LYS A 109 15.46 -16.30 -19.43
N GLY A 110 15.01 -15.03 -19.42
CA GLY A 110 13.65 -14.56 -19.78
C GLY A 110 13.60 -13.19 -20.48
N VAL A 111 12.38 -12.62 -20.61
CA VAL A 111 11.97 -11.45 -21.42
C VAL A 111 12.14 -10.10 -20.70
N ASP A 112 12.46 -9.02 -21.44
CA ASP A 112 12.65 -7.64 -20.94
C ASP A 112 11.29 -6.95 -20.63
N PRO A 113 11.07 -6.38 -19.42
CA PRO A 113 9.81 -5.71 -19.08
C PRO A 113 9.52 -4.41 -19.85
N ARG A 114 10.49 -3.84 -20.58
CA ARG A 114 10.26 -2.68 -21.46
C ARG A 114 9.20 -2.97 -22.52
N GLU A 115 8.97 -4.24 -22.85
CA GLU A 115 7.96 -4.68 -23.82
C GLU A 115 6.51 -4.52 -23.33
N TRP A 116 6.25 -4.18 -22.06
CA TRP A 116 4.90 -4.19 -21.47
C TRP A 116 4.11 -2.90 -21.61
N THR A 117 4.68 -1.88 -22.28
CA THR A 117 4.12 -0.53 -22.45
C THR A 117 3.61 0.12 -21.15
N ILE A 118 4.24 -0.20 -20.03
CA ILE A 118 4.06 0.47 -18.74
C ILE A 118 5.01 1.68 -18.70
N GLN A 119 4.49 2.85 -18.31
CA GLN A 119 5.27 4.10 -18.32
C GLN A 119 6.06 4.24 -17.02
N PHE A 120 7.25 3.62 -16.98
CA PHE A 120 8.23 3.83 -15.91
C PHE A 120 9.30 4.85 -16.30
N ASP A 121 9.86 5.53 -15.31
CA ASP A 121 11.01 6.41 -15.44
C ASP A 121 12.31 5.57 -15.52
N TRP A 122 12.58 4.96 -16.68
CA TRP A 122 13.73 4.06 -16.88
C TRP A 122 15.10 4.71 -16.62
N GLU A 123 15.22 6.04 -16.70
CA GLU A 123 16.44 6.73 -16.30
C GLU A 123 16.75 6.65 -14.80
N ARG A 124 15.75 6.25 -14.01
CA ARG A 124 15.85 6.00 -12.58
C ARG A 124 16.01 4.52 -12.24
N GLU A 125 16.22 3.66 -13.23
CA GLU A 125 16.43 2.23 -13.03
C GLU A 125 17.61 1.96 -12.08
N ILE A 126 17.37 1.08 -11.10
CA ILE A 126 18.40 0.60 -10.16
C ILE A 126 18.36 -0.93 -10.10
N SER A 127 19.49 -1.53 -9.73
CA SER A 127 19.58 -2.95 -9.38
C SER A 127 20.31 -3.05 -8.06
N THR A 128 19.73 -3.74 -7.07
CA THR A 128 20.29 -3.76 -5.70
C THR A 128 21.64 -4.46 -5.61
N CYS A 129 22.00 -5.28 -6.60
CA CYS A 129 23.28 -5.97 -6.65
C CYS A 129 24.45 -5.14 -7.18
N GLU A 130 24.19 -3.94 -7.68
CA GLU A 130 25.24 -3.07 -8.23
C GLU A 130 26.01 -2.35 -7.11
N PRO A 131 27.36 -2.27 -7.19
CA PRO A 131 28.18 -1.58 -6.19
C PRO A 131 27.76 -0.13 -5.93
N GLU A 132 27.29 0.58 -6.96
CA GLU A 132 26.78 1.95 -6.88
C GLU A 132 25.52 2.06 -6.00
N PHE A 133 24.75 0.98 -5.87
CA PHE A 133 23.61 0.89 -4.97
C PHE A 133 24.04 0.39 -3.58
N PHE A 134 24.61 -0.81 -3.48
CA PHE A 134 24.79 -1.46 -2.17
C PHE A 134 25.90 -0.82 -1.32
N ARG A 135 26.76 0.03 -1.88
CA ARG A 135 27.64 0.90 -1.07
C ARG A 135 26.85 1.76 -0.08
N TRP A 136 25.63 2.17 -0.44
CA TRP A 136 24.77 2.96 0.42
C TRP A 136 24.01 2.09 1.42
N THR A 137 23.69 0.84 1.07
CA THR A 137 23.26 -0.18 2.05
C THR A 137 24.34 -0.35 3.14
N GLN A 138 25.61 -0.50 2.74
CA GLN A 138 26.74 -0.59 3.67
C GLN A 138 26.92 0.69 4.49
N TRP A 139 26.73 1.86 3.88
CA TRP A 139 26.77 3.14 4.58
C TRP A 139 25.69 3.23 5.68
N ILE A 140 24.45 2.81 5.39
CA ILE A 140 23.36 2.77 6.37
C ILE A 140 23.72 1.82 7.52
N PHE A 141 24.27 0.64 7.20
CA PHE A 141 24.71 -0.31 8.21
C PHE A 141 25.80 0.28 9.13
N CYS A 142 26.83 0.92 8.56
CA CYS A 142 27.87 1.57 9.35
C CYS A 142 27.29 2.68 10.23
N LYS A 143 26.31 3.46 9.74
CA LYS A 143 25.62 4.48 10.54
C LYS A 143 24.83 3.88 11.69
N LEU A 144 24.12 2.77 11.48
CA LEU A 144 23.43 2.06 12.57
C LEU A 144 24.44 1.59 13.62
N PHE A 145 25.61 1.07 13.20
CA PHE A 145 26.67 0.64 14.10
C PHE A 145 27.27 1.81 14.90
N GLU A 146 27.59 2.93 14.24
CA GLU A 146 28.07 4.16 14.90
C GLU A 146 27.10 4.69 15.97
N HIS A 147 25.79 4.45 15.79
CA HIS A 147 24.73 4.84 16.71
C HIS A 147 24.34 3.74 17.73
N GLY A 148 25.10 2.64 17.83
CA GLY A 148 24.86 1.58 18.81
C GLY A 148 23.65 0.67 18.52
N LEU A 149 23.11 0.72 17.31
CA LEU A 149 21.92 -0.05 16.89
C LEU A 149 22.28 -1.40 16.24
N VAL A 150 23.56 -1.74 16.18
CA VAL A 150 24.06 -3.02 15.67
C VAL A 150 24.88 -3.69 16.76
N LYS A 151 24.49 -4.92 17.11
CA LYS A 151 25.22 -5.79 18.03
C LYS A 151 25.39 -7.17 17.42
N ARG A 152 26.47 -7.86 17.79
CA ARG A 152 26.68 -9.27 17.45
C ARG A 152 26.30 -10.13 18.65
N THR A 153 25.38 -11.07 18.45
CA THR A 153 24.97 -12.03 19.47
C THR A 153 24.68 -13.38 18.82
N THR A 154 24.73 -14.45 19.61
CA THR A 154 24.15 -15.73 19.23
C THR A 154 22.63 -15.64 19.37
N ALA A 155 21.90 -16.07 18.36
CA ALA A 155 20.44 -16.09 18.36
C ALA A 155 19.93 -17.32 17.61
N GLU A 156 18.83 -17.92 18.07
CA GLU A 156 18.09 -18.91 17.30
C GLU A 156 17.28 -18.20 16.20
N VAL A 157 17.38 -18.68 14.97
CA VAL A 157 16.71 -18.07 13.82
C VAL A 157 15.49 -18.91 13.43
N ASN A 158 14.30 -18.44 13.79
CA ASN A 158 13.03 -19.06 13.39
C ASN A 158 12.50 -18.43 12.09
N TRP A 159 12.30 -19.24 11.05
CA TRP A 159 12.01 -18.82 9.67
C TRP A 159 10.50 -18.74 9.36
N ASP A 160 9.67 -18.18 10.25
CA ASP A 160 8.27 -17.90 9.91
C ASP A 160 7.97 -16.38 9.88
N PRO A 161 7.94 -15.76 8.69
CA PRO A 161 7.66 -14.33 8.54
C PRO A 161 6.18 -13.98 8.73
N ALA A 162 5.25 -14.96 8.75
CA ALA A 162 3.81 -14.70 8.66
C ALA A 162 3.22 -13.96 9.87
N ASN A 163 3.94 -13.90 11.00
CA ASN A 163 3.51 -13.17 12.20
C ASN A 163 4.69 -12.55 12.98
N TRP A 164 5.79 -12.21 12.31
CA TRP A 164 7.03 -11.76 12.98
C TRP A 164 6.76 -10.66 14.01
N ILE A 165 6.10 -9.57 13.59
CA ILE A 165 5.85 -8.45 14.49
C ILE A 165 4.95 -8.90 15.62
N GLY A 166 3.83 -9.58 15.36
CA GLY A 166 2.80 -9.95 16.34
C GLY A 166 1.84 -8.79 16.68
N LYS A 167 0.88 -9.04 17.58
CA LYS A 167 -0.11 -8.03 17.99
C LYS A 167 0.52 -7.03 18.97
N CYS A 168 0.42 -5.73 18.66
CA CYS A 168 0.76 -4.67 19.61
C CYS A 168 -0.31 -4.55 20.70
N ASP A 169 -0.09 -5.23 21.82
CA ASP A 169 -1.06 -5.30 22.92
C ASP A 169 -0.42 -5.47 24.30
N VAL A 170 0.85 -5.09 24.41
CA VAL A 170 1.62 -5.02 25.66
C VAL A 170 2.41 -3.72 25.71
N TRP A 171 2.73 -3.25 26.91
CA TRP A 171 3.56 -2.09 27.17
C TRP A 171 5.01 -2.51 27.34
N ARG A 172 5.92 -1.85 26.63
CA ARG A 172 7.37 -2.11 26.74
C ARG A 172 8.03 -1.18 27.73
N PHE A 173 8.87 -1.72 28.59
CA PHE A 173 9.79 -0.99 29.45
C PHE A 173 11.19 -1.57 29.32
N ILE A 174 12.18 -0.68 29.21
CA ILE A 174 13.60 -1.03 29.18
C ILE A 174 14.15 -0.73 30.56
N LEU A 175 14.50 -1.77 31.32
CA LEU A 175 14.95 -1.66 32.71
C LEU A 175 16.46 -1.83 32.78
N PRO A 176 17.23 -0.76 33.05
CA PRO A 176 18.69 -0.84 33.17
C PRO A 176 19.11 -1.77 34.30
N VAL A 177 20.11 -2.61 34.04
CA VAL A 177 20.78 -3.41 35.06
C VAL A 177 21.79 -2.52 35.78
N ILE A 178 21.78 -2.56 37.12
CA ILE A 178 22.66 -1.77 37.97
C ILE A 178 23.81 -2.64 38.47
N GLY A 179 25.04 -2.13 38.36
CA GLY A 179 26.24 -2.78 38.90
C GLY A 179 27.01 -3.67 37.93
N THR A 180 26.66 -3.66 36.64
CA THR A 180 27.42 -4.31 35.56
C THR A 180 28.39 -3.34 34.90
N THR A 181 29.51 -3.86 34.36
CA THR A 181 30.48 -3.05 33.58
C THR A 181 30.00 -2.75 32.17
N GLU A 182 29.01 -3.49 31.68
CA GLU A 182 28.36 -3.31 30.39
C GLU A 182 26.96 -2.71 30.59
N GLU A 183 26.50 -1.87 29.65
CA GLU A 183 25.14 -1.33 29.63
C GLU A 183 24.15 -2.46 29.27
N GLU A 184 23.69 -3.18 30.27
CA GLU A 184 22.71 -4.25 30.15
C GLU A 184 21.30 -3.78 30.54
N PHE A 185 20.29 -4.36 29.90
CA PHE A 185 18.89 -4.02 30.15
C PHE A 185 18.00 -5.27 30.12
N ILE A 186 16.89 -5.22 30.87
CA ILE A 186 15.79 -6.18 30.75
C ILE A 186 14.66 -5.55 29.93
N ASP A 187 14.27 -6.20 28.83
CA ASP A 187 13.09 -5.87 28.03
C ASP A 187 11.86 -6.47 28.73
N LEU A 188 11.25 -5.66 29.60
CA LEU A 188 10.02 -6.01 30.29
C LEU A 188 8.83 -5.64 29.42
N ARG A 189 7.93 -6.60 29.22
CA ARG A 189 6.64 -6.35 28.58
C ARG A 189 5.50 -6.74 29.51
N ILE A 190 4.51 -5.87 29.67
CA ILE A 190 3.37 -6.06 30.57
C ILE A 190 2.05 -5.70 29.91
N ARG A 191 0.97 -6.38 30.29
CA ARG A 191 -0.36 -6.13 29.70
C ARG A 191 -0.98 -4.86 30.26
N ASP A 192 -0.93 -4.72 31.59
CA ASP A 192 -1.41 -3.55 32.29
C ASP A 192 -0.26 -2.59 32.58
N VAL A 193 -0.31 -1.40 31.99
CA VAL A 193 0.69 -0.35 32.16
C VAL A 193 0.84 0.07 33.63
N PHE A 194 -0.22 -0.05 34.45
CA PHE A 194 -0.20 0.41 35.83
C PHE A 194 0.67 -0.45 36.75
N GLU A 195 0.94 -1.71 36.37
CA GLU A 195 1.74 -2.64 37.18
C GLU A 195 3.15 -2.10 37.46
N ILE A 196 3.74 -1.36 36.52
CA ILE A 196 5.10 -0.80 36.67
C ILE A 196 5.21 0.20 37.85
N SER A 197 4.11 0.86 38.21
CA SER A 197 4.10 1.92 39.25
C SER A 197 4.41 1.40 40.65
N ASN A 198 4.16 0.10 40.87
CA ASN A 198 4.28 -0.56 42.17
C ASN A 198 5.08 -1.87 42.08
N ALA A 199 5.87 -2.04 41.01
CA ALA A 199 6.75 -3.18 40.86
C ALA A 199 7.85 -3.15 41.95
N GLU A 200 7.93 -4.21 42.77
CA GLU A 200 8.97 -4.37 43.79
C GLU A 200 10.01 -5.44 43.44
N PHE A 201 9.71 -6.31 42.47
CA PHE A 201 10.64 -7.34 41.98
C PHE A 201 10.20 -7.86 40.62
N LEU A 202 11.15 -8.42 39.88
CA LEU A 202 10.91 -9.13 38.62
C LEU A 202 11.04 -10.63 38.79
N ILE A 203 10.29 -11.34 37.96
CA ILE A 203 10.42 -12.79 37.78
C ILE A 203 10.88 -13.05 36.36
N LEU A 204 11.99 -13.78 36.22
CA LEU A 204 12.56 -14.22 34.96
C LEU A 204 12.47 -15.74 34.87
N LYS A 205 12.08 -16.27 33.70
CA LYS A 205 12.10 -17.72 33.47
C LYS A 205 13.52 -18.20 33.17
N LYS A 206 13.77 -19.50 33.31
CA LYS A 206 15.06 -20.14 33.03
C LYS A 206 15.58 -19.84 31.62
N GLY A 207 14.68 -19.71 30.65
CA GLY A 207 15.04 -19.34 29.27
C GLY A 207 15.43 -17.87 29.05
N HIS A 208 15.40 -17.01 30.06
CA HIS A 208 15.76 -15.60 29.92
C HIS A 208 17.29 -15.44 29.70
N PRO A 209 17.77 -14.52 28.84
CA PRO A 209 19.20 -14.35 28.55
C PRO A 209 20.08 -14.08 29.79
N MET A 210 19.53 -13.38 30.79
CA MET A 210 20.19 -13.08 32.06
C MET A 210 20.22 -14.25 33.06
N ALA A 211 19.53 -15.36 32.77
CA ALA A 211 19.54 -16.53 33.63
C ALA A 211 20.82 -17.35 33.43
N ASP A 212 21.40 -17.83 34.53
CA ASP A 212 22.45 -18.83 34.52
C ASP A 212 21.90 -20.15 33.95
N LYS A 213 22.40 -20.53 32.76
CA LYS A 213 21.95 -21.70 32.00
C LYS A 213 22.43 -23.02 32.60
N GLU A 214 23.51 -23.02 33.36
CA GLU A 214 24.06 -24.23 33.99
C GLU A 214 23.42 -24.52 35.35
N ARG A 215 22.79 -23.50 35.93
CA ARG A 215 22.15 -23.63 37.24
C ARG A 215 20.92 -24.53 37.21
N THR A 216 20.90 -25.50 38.12
CA THR A 216 19.81 -26.48 38.26
C THR A 216 18.92 -26.23 39.48
N GLN A 217 19.35 -25.37 40.41
CA GLN A 217 18.59 -25.04 41.62
C GLN A 217 17.82 -23.73 41.47
N PHE A 218 16.48 -23.82 41.55
CA PHE A 218 15.55 -22.70 41.47
C PHE A 218 14.66 -22.61 42.73
N PRO A 219 14.08 -21.45 43.03
CA PRO A 219 14.38 -20.12 42.48
C PRO A 219 15.65 -19.51 43.07
N TYR A 220 16.25 -18.53 42.38
CA TYR A 220 17.39 -17.77 42.88
C TYR A 220 17.34 -16.28 42.49
N LYS A 221 17.89 -15.40 43.34
CA LYS A 221 18.05 -13.97 43.05
C LYS A 221 19.30 -13.75 42.18
N LEU A 222 19.19 -12.90 41.15
CA LEU A 222 20.35 -12.45 40.38
C LEU A 222 21.29 -11.59 41.23
N PRO A 223 22.60 -11.55 40.94
CA PRO A 223 23.58 -10.82 41.75
C PRO A 223 23.46 -9.30 41.63
N PHE A 224 22.62 -8.81 40.73
CA PHE A 224 22.39 -7.39 40.45
C PHE A 224 20.90 -7.04 40.60
N GLU A 225 20.61 -5.73 40.65
CA GLU A 225 19.26 -5.18 40.68
C GLU A 225 18.98 -4.43 39.38
N VAL A 226 17.72 -4.16 39.10
CA VAL A 226 17.30 -3.40 37.92
C VAL A 226 16.61 -2.11 38.32
N LEU A 227 16.84 -1.05 37.56
CA LEU A 227 16.21 0.24 37.77
C LEU A 227 14.83 0.28 37.13
N ASN A 228 13.80 0.48 37.94
CA ASN A 228 12.49 0.89 37.47
C ASN A 228 12.52 2.37 37.09
N GLY A 229 12.67 2.63 35.79
CA GLY A 229 12.76 4.00 35.24
C GLY A 229 11.55 4.90 35.49
N VAL A 230 10.39 4.33 35.80
CA VAL A 230 9.17 5.10 36.13
C VAL A 230 9.19 5.56 37.58
N THR A 231 9.67 4.74 38.51
CA THR A 231 9.62 5.04 39.95
C THR A 231 10.95 5.45 40.56
N GLY A 232 12.06 5.27 39.83
CA GLY A 232 13.42 5.47 40.28
C GLY A 232 13.94 4.40 41.27
N ARG A 233 13.16 3.34 41.53
CA ARG A 233 13.54 2.28 42.48
C ARG A 233 14.43 1.22 41.85
N GLN A 234 15.38 0.72 42.62
CA GLN A 234 16.11 -0.51 42.29
C GLN A 234 15.32 -1.69 42.83
N ILE A 235 15.06 -2.68 41.97
CA ILE A 235 14.27 -3.86 42.31
C ILE A 235 15.04 -5.13 41.96
N PRO A 236 14.96 -6.19 42.81
CA PRO A 236 15.60 -7.46 42.54
C PRO A 236 14.93 -8.21 41.38
N ALA A 237 15.72 -9.00 40.65
CA ALA A 237 15.23 -9.95 39.66
C ALA A 237 15.47 -11.38 40.17
N ILE A 238 14.42 -12.21 40.15
CA ILE A 238 14.46 -13.60 40.61
C ILE A 238 14.23 -14.52 39.42
N VAL A 239 15.12 -15.50 39.26
CA VAL A 239 15.00 -16.53 38.23
C VAL A 239 14.25 -17.74 38.79
N VAL A 240 13.26 -18.20 38.04
CA VAL A 240 12.42 -19.36 38.35
C VAL A 240 12.52 -20.42 37.27
N ASP A 241 12.18 -21.66 37.60
CA ASP A 241 12.06 -22.73 36.61
C ASP A 241 10.81 -22.51 35.71
N ASP A 242 10.80 -23.09 34.52
CA ASP A 242 9.70 -22.93 33.56
C ASP A 242 8.37 -23.51 34.08
N SER A 243 8.43 -24.42 35.07
CA SER A 243 7.26 -24.98 35.76
C SER A 243 6.65 -24.08 36.85
N TYR A 244 7.27 -22.94 37.18
CA TYR A 244 6.76 -22.02 38.19
C TYR A 244 5.65 -21.14 37.62
N HIS A 245 4.41 -21.36 38.07
CA HIS A 245 3.21 -20.65 37.61
C HIS A 245 3.10 -20.56 36.06
N PRO A 246 3.05 -21.71 35.35
CA PRO A 246 3.02 -21.74 33.89
C PRO A 246 1.79 -21.04 33.29
N GLU A 247 0.71 -20.95 34.06
CA GLU A 247 -0.54 -20.26 33.73
C GLU A 247 -0.42 -18.73 33.74
N VAL A 248 0.58 -18.17 34.43
CA VAL A 248 0.78 -16.72 34.52
C VAL A 248 1.54 -16.25 33.28
N GLU A 249 0.94 -15.32 32.56
CA GLU A 249 1.54 -14.75 31.35
C GLU A 249 2.90 -14.10 31.66
N SER A 250 3.86 -14.37 30.79
CA SER A 250 5.17 -13.71 30.77
C SER A 250 5.53 -13.47 29.32
N PHE A 251 6.24 -12.37 29.08
CA PHE A 251 6.62 -11.95 27.74
C PHE A 251 8.13 -11.78 27.71
N GLN A 252 8.78 -12.25 26.64
CA GLN A 252 10.25 -12.28 26.57
C GLN A 252 10.89 -12.95 27.82
N ASN A 253 10.25 -14.00 28.35
CA ASN A 253 10.67 -14.72 29.56
C ASN A 253 10.78 -13.84 30.82
N SER A 254 10.07 -12.70 30.89
CA SER A 254 10.04 -11.82 32.06
C SER A 254 8.61 -11.39 32.42
N ARG A 255 8.39 -11.04 33.70
CA ARG A 255 7.18 -10.36 34.21
C ARG A 255 7.46 -9.66 35.54
N ILE A 256 6.53 -8.80 35.96
CA ILE A 256 6.51 -8.23 37.32
C ILE A 256 6.01 -9.29 38.30
N GLY A 257 6.61 -9.34 39.49
CA GLY A 257 6.14 -10.17 40.60
C GLY A 257 4.87 -9.60 41.24
N ASN A 258 3.92 -10.47 41.58
CA ASN A 258 2.65 -10.09 42.19
C ASN A 258 2.52 -10.73 43.58
N PHE A 259 2.31 -9.92 44.63
CA PHE A 259 2.25 -10.39 46.02
C PHE A 259 1.09 -11.35 46.35
N GLN A 260 0.08 -11.45 45.48
CA GLN A 260 -1.00 -12.44 45.65
C GLN A 260 -0.59 -13.81 45.10
N THR A 261 0.03 -13.85 43.92
CA THR A 261 0.43 -15.11 43.26
C THR A 261 1.81 -15.59 43.72
N ASP A 262 2.76 -14.67 43.90
CA ASP A 262 4.18 -14.94 44.14
C ASP A 262 4.59 -14.72 45.60
N ARG A 263 3.64 -14.82 46.55
CA ARG A 263 3.87 -14.53 47.98
C ARG A 263 5.03 -15.35 48.56
N GLU A 264 5.08 -16.64 48.26
CA GLU A 264 6.13 -17.55 48.74
C GLU A 264 7.52 -17.12 48.25
N LEU A 265 7.59 -16.60 47.02
CA LEU A 265 8.83 -16.08 46.44
C LEU A 265 9.27 -14.81 47.17
N ALA A 266 8.33 -13.88 47.38
CA ALA A 266 8.59 -12.63 48.09
C ALA A 266 9.07 -12.89 49.53
N GLU A 267 8.42 -13.79 50.26
CA GLU A 267 8.82 -14.20 51.60
C GLU A 267 10.21 -14.84 51.61
N LYS A 268 10.50 -15.76 50.67
CA LYS A 268 11.80 -16.44 50.55
C LYS A 268 12.97 -15.47 50.35
N PHE A 269 12.75 -14.39 49.60
CA PHE A 269 13.79 -13.39 49.30
C PHE A 269 13.65 -12.09 50.11
N GLY A 270 12.79 -12.06 51.13
CA GLY A 270 12.63 -10.92 52.03
C GLY A 270 12.09 -9.65 51.37
N ILE A 271 11.29 -9.81 50.30
CA ILE A 271 10.70 -8.69 49.55
C ILE A 271 9.37 -8.31 50.20
N GLN A 272 9.21 -7.03 50.53
CA GLN A 272 8.02 -6.52 51.23
C GLN A 272 7.05 -5.85 50.28
N GLU A 273 5.75 -6.06 50.48
CA GLU A 273 4.71 -5.34 49.75
C GLU A 273 4.71 -3.85 50.18
N PRO A 274 4.59 -2.90 49.24
CA PRO A 274 4.58 -1.49 49.56
C PRO A 274 3.35 -1.14 50.41
N LYS A 275 3.59 -0.48 51.55
CA LYS A 275 2.53 0.02 52.44
C LYS A 275 1.63 1.06 51.77
N HIS A 276 2.15 1.78 50.77
CA HIS A 276 1.42 2.79 50.01
C HIS A 276 1.62 2.53 48.52
N ARG A 277 0.52 2.29 47.81
CA ARG A 277 0.54 2.15 46.35
C ARG A 277 0.54 3.53 45.71
N ARG A 278 1.46 3.74 44.77
CA ARG A 278 1.46 4.91 43.90
C ARG A 278 0.29 4.77 42.93
N ASN A 279 -0.46 5.85 42.77
CA ASN A 279 -1.53 5.96 41.79
C ASN A 279 -1.09 6.95 40.72
N LEU A 280 -0.43 6.45 39.68
CA LEU A 280 -0.01 7.23 38.52
C LEU A 280 -1.04 7.07 37.41
N THR A 281 -1.34 8.16 36.69
CA THR A 281 -2.14 8.05 35.48
C THR A 281 -1.33 7.41 34.36
N LYS A 282 -2.01 6.92 33.34
CA LYS A 282 -1.35 6.36 32.15
C LYS A 282 -0.37 7.37 31.53
N ASN A 283 -0.79 8.63 31.38
CA ASN A 283 0.07 9.68 30.82
C ASN A 283 1.32 9.91 31.67
N ASP A 284 1.19 9.96 33.01
CA ASP A 284 2.35 10.13 33.89
C ASP A 284 3.40 9.03 33.65
N ILE A 285 2.95 7.76 33.59
CA ILE A 285 3.85 6.62 33.35
C ILE A 285 4.57 6.75 31.99
N GLN A 286 3.83 7.12 30.95
CA GLN A 286 4.39 7.28 29.61
C GLN A 286 5.39 8.43 29.55
N GLU A 287 5.08 9.58 30.13
CA GLU A 287 5.96 10.75 30.14
C GLU A 287 7.24 10.48 30.94
N MET A 288 7.13 9.86 32.12
CA MET A 288 8.28 9.52 32.96
C MET A 288 9.20 8.49 32.26
N ALA A 289 8.63 7.43 31.69
CA ALA A 289 9.41 6.43 30.97
C ALA A 289 10.07 7.02 29.70
N ALA A 290 9.35 7.85 28.94
CA ALA A 290 9.87 8.49 27.74
C ALA A 290 11.00 9.48 28.07
N PHE A 291 10.85 10.29 29.13
CA PHE A 291 11.88 11.24 29.57
C PHE A 291 13.21 10.56 29.89
N GLY A 292 13.16 9.39 30.53
CA GLY A 292 14.36 8.59 30.86
C GLY A 292 14.85 7.67 29.75
N GLY A 293 14.15 7.57 28.60
CA GLY A 293 14.47 6.60 27.55
C GLY A 293 14.15 5.14 27.91
N TYR A 294 13.28 4.91 28.90
CA TYR A 294 12.98 3.59 29.48
C TYR A 294 11.72 2.94 28.90
N GLY A 295 11.21 3.40 27.76
CA GLY A 295 10.02 2.85 27.12
C GLY A 295 8.73 3.58 27.48
N GLY A 296 7.68 2.85 27.87
CA GLY A 296 6.36 3.41 28.14
C GLY A 296 5.47 3.54 26.91
N TYR A 297 5.61 2.62 25.95
CA TYR A 297 4.80 2.59 24.73
C TYR A 297 4.31 1.18 24.43
N GLU A 298 3.19 1.09 23.71
CA GLU A 298 2.65 -0.19 23.25
C GLU A 298 3.58 -0.81 22.20
N THR A 299 3.84 -2.10 22.34
CA THR A 299 4.64 -2.91 21.43
C THR A 299 3.98 -4.27 21.26
N SER A 300 4.52 -5.06 20.33
CA SER A 300 4.15 -6.47 20.25
C SER A 300 4.84 -7.33 21.29
N ARG A 301 4.12 -8.32 21.79
CA ARG A 301 4.64 -9.36 22.69
C ARG A 301 5.74 -10.25 22.07
N THR A 302 5.76 -10.41 20.74
CA THR A 302 6.70 -11.32 20.05
C THR A 302 7.81 -10.61 19.28
N LEU A 303 7.77 -9.28 19.12
CA LEU A 303 8.77 -8.56 18.33
C LEU A 303 10.18 -8.76 18.92
N THR A 304 11.13 -9.13 18.06
CA THR A 304 12.54 -9.33 18.37
C THR A 304 13.43 -8.45 17.49
N ASP A 305 14.72 -8.37 17.83
CA ASP A 305 15.72 -7.69 17.00
C ASP A 305 15.80 -8.33 15.60
N TRP A 306 16.09 -7.51 14.58
CA TRP A 306 16.25 -7.99 13.22
C TRP A 306 17.60 -8.68 13.04
N VAL A 307 17.57 -10.00 12.83
CA VAL A 307 18.77 -10.75 12.45
C VAL A 307 19.09 -10.46 10.98
N VAL A 308 20.06 -9.59 10.74
CA VAL A 308 20.48 -9.18 9.38
C VAL A 308 21.56 -10.06 8.76
N SER A 309 22.30 -10.86 9.55
CA SER A 309 23.41 -11.68 9.01
C SER A 309 22.90 -12.91 8.25
N ARG A 310 23.50 -13.20 7.09
CA ARG A 310 23.19 -14.35 6.24
C ARG A 310 24.47 -15.03 5.75
N GLN A 311 24.57 -16.34 5.95
CA GLN A 311 25.65 -17.18 5.44
C GLN A 311 25.37 -17.60 3.97
N ARG A 312 25.36 -16.62 3.05
CA ARG A 312 24.98 -16.83 1.64
C ARG A 312 26.05 -16.29 0.68
N GLY A 313 26.14 -16.87 -0.51
CA GLY A 313 27.09 -16.42 -1.54
C GLY A 313 26.69 -15.08 -2.17
N TRP A 314 25.40 -14.84 -2.37
CA TRP A 314 24.86 -13.69 -3.11
C TRP A 314 24.07 -12.72 -2.23
N GLY A 315 24.72 -11.63 -1.81
CA GLY A 315 24.12 -10.58 -0.97
C GLY A 315 25.11 -9.44 -0.72
N THR A 316 24.62 -8.33 -0.15
CA THR A 316 25.46 -7.18 0.22
C THR A 316 26.47 -7.60 1.31
N PRO A 317 27.79 -7.48 1.10
CA PRO A 317 28.79 -7.80 2.12
C PRO A 317 28.60 -6.95 3.37
N ILE A 318 28.72 -7.56 4.56
CA ILE A 318 28.71 -6.81 5.82
C ILE A 318 30.04 -6.05 5.94
N PRO A 319 30.02 -4.70 6.04
CA PRO A 319 31.23 -3.88 5.98
C PRO A 319 31.96 -3.82 7.34
N MET A 320 32.15 -4.97 8.00
CA MET A 320 32.84 -5.08 9.29
C MET A 320 34.19 -5.75 9.12
N ILE A 321 35.18 -5.27 9.88
CA ILE A 321 36.53 -5.82 9.95
C ILE A 321 36.74 -6.37 11.36
N GLN A 322 37.22 -7.61 11.44
CA GLN A 322 37.77 -8.17 12.66
C GLN A 322 39.27 -7.93 12.69
N THR A 323 39.73 -7.14 13.65
CA THR A 323 41.15 -6.81 13.85
C THR A 323 41.88 -7.96 14.55
N ASP A 324 43.21 -7.98 14.46
CA ASP A 324 44.04 -9.04 15.06
C ASP A 324 43.94 -9.12 16.59
N ASP A 325 43.58 -8.01 17.26
CA ASP A 325 43.30 -7.95 18.70
C ASP A 325 41.88 -8.46 19.07
N GLY A 326 41.14 -8.98 18.09
CA GLY A 326 39.81 -9.56 18.27
C GLY A 326 38.67 -8.54 18.30
N LYS A 327 38.95 -7.23 18.20
CA LYS A 327 37.91 -6.20 18.11
C LYS A 327 37.23 -6.22 16.75
N ARG A 328 36.06 -5.58 16.69
CA ARG A 328 35.31 -5.40 15.45
C ARG A 328 35.05 -3.93 15.22
N ILE A 329 35.40 -3.48 14.02
CA ILE A 329 35.25 -2.10 13.59
C ILE A 329 34.47 -2.06 12.27
N ALA A 330 33.71 -1.00 12.06
CA ALA A 330 33.08 -0.74 10.78
C ALA A 330 34.11 -0.22 9.77
N THR A 331 33.93 -0.59 8.51
CA THR A 331 34.72 -0.03 7.40
C THR A 331 34.43 1.45 7.29
N ARG A 332 35.48 2.26 7.09
CA ARG A 332 35.33 3.70 6.92
C ARG A 332 34.44 4.03 5.72
N LEU A 333 33.58 5.03 5.89
CA LEU A 333 32.55 5.40 4.92
C LEU A 333 33.14 5.82 3.55
N ASP A 334 34.32 6.46 3.55
CA ASP A 334 35.04 6.89 2.35
C ASP A 334 35.71 5.74 1.56
N LYS A 335 35.75 4.54 2.15
CA LYS A 335 36.36 3.34 1.57
C LYS A 335 35.34 2.31 1.08
N LEU A 336 34.04 2.59 1.25
CA LEU A 336 32.96 1.77 0.69
C LEU A 336 32.91 1.91 -0.85
N PRO A 337 32.50 0.85 -1.58
CA PRO A 337 31.97 -0.43 -1.08
C PRO A 337 33.02 -1.49 -0.75
N VAL A 338 32.68 -2.37 0.20
CA VAL A 338 33.29 -3.71 0.35
C VAL A 338 32.62 -4.63 -0.68
N LEU A 339 33.40 -5.31 -1.52
CA LEU A 339 32.89 -6.15 -2.60
C LEU A 339 32.70 -7.60 -2.15
N GLY A 340 31.91 -8.37 -2.92
CA GLY A 340 31.71 -9.80 -2.65
C GLY A 340 33.01 -10.60 -2.62
N THR A 341 34.01 -10.19 -3.40
CA THR A 341 35.36 -10.80 -3.43
C THR A 341 36.19 -10.52 -2.18
N ASP A 342 35.85 -9.49 -1.40
CA ASP A 342 36.59 -9.09 -0.20
C ASP A 342 36.15 -9.90 1.04
N ARG A 343 35.02 -10.61 0.97
CA ARG A 343 34.40 -11.32 2.10
C ARG A 343 35.28 -12.43 2.67
N GLY A 344 35.43 -12.42 3.99
CA GLY A 344 36.26 -13.39 4.70
C GLY A 344 37.76 -13.34 4.34
N GLN A 345 38.18 -12.36 3.53
CA GLN A 345 39.57 -12.19 3.14
C GLN A 345 40.29 -11.27 4.12
N LYS A 346 41.62 -11.36 4.15
CA LYS A 346 42.45 -10.33 4.77
C LYS A 346 42.20 -8.99 4.08
N VAL A 347 42.08 -7.95 4.89
CA VAL A 347 41.85 -6.59 4.40
C VAL A 347 43.06 -6.14 3.59
N ASP A 348 42.80 -5.65 2.38
CA ASP A 348 43.80 -4.92 1.60
C ASP A 348 44.01 -3.54 2.24
N ARG A 349 45.12 -3.40 2.97
CA ARG A 349 45.46 -2.18 3.69
C ARG A 349 45.62 -0.97 2.76
N GLU A 350 46.07 -1.14 1.53
CA GLU A 350 46.22 -0.02 0.59
C GLU A 350 44.86 0.56 0.21
N ARG A 351 43.88 -0.32 0.00
CA ARG A 351 42.51 0.07 -0.34
C ARG A 351 41.75 0.63 0.86
N PHE A 352 41.75 -0.08 1.99
CA PHE A 352 40.85 0.21 3.12
C PHE A 352 41.51 0.94 4.30
N GLY A 353 42.84 0.92 4.41
CA GLY A 353 43.59 1.65 5.44
C GLY A 353 43.65 0.98 6.81
N GLU A 354 43.06 -0.20 6.97
CA GLU A 354 43.00 -0.95 8.23
C GLU A 354 43.58 -2.36 8.05
N ASP A 355 44.11 -2.94 9.13
CA ASP A 355 44.55 -4.35 9.17
C ASP A 355 43.45 -5.23 9.78
N GLY A 356 43.28 -6.45 9.28
CA GLY A 356 42.33 -7.43 9.82
C GLY A 356 41.75 -8.36 8.76
N THR A 357 40.60 -8.95 9.06
CA THR A 357 39.84 -9.82 8.16
C THR A 357 38.41 -9.30 8.02
N PHE A 358 37.89 -9.19 6.80
CA PHE A 358 36.49 -8.83 6.58
C PHE A 358 35.53 -9.91 7.09
N ASP A 359 34.34 -9.49 7.49
CA ASP A 359 33.25 -10.42 7.79
C ASP A 359 32.94 -11.32 6.58
N SER A 360 32.64 -12.59 6.85
CA SER A 360 32.32 -13.56 5.82
C SER A 360 30.85 -13.51 5.41
N ASP A 361 29.97 -12.94 6.22
CA ASP A 361 28.53 -12.95 6.00
C ASP A 361 28.06 -11.81 5.07
N THR A 362 26.80 -11.91 4.67
CA THR A 362 26.08 -10.90 3.89
C THR A 362 24.88 -10.38 4.67
N LEU A 363 24.41 -9.20 4.32
CA LEU A 363 23.15 -8.65 4.82
C LEU A 363 21.95 -9.39 4.21
N ASP A 364 20.88 -9.44 5.00
CA ASP A 364 19.54 -9.82 4.58
C ASP A 364 19.08 -8.93 3.41
N THR A 365 18.47 -9.52 2.40
CA THR A 365 17.91 -8.79 1.24
C THR A 365 16.82 -7.79 1.61
N PHE A 366 16.16 -7.99 2.76
CA PHE A 366 15.23 -6.97 3.27
C PHE A 366 15.93 -5.64 3.61
N PHE A 367 17.25 -5.66 3.81
CA PHE A 367 18.04 -4.45 4.06
C PHE A 367 18.14 -3.59 2.80
N ASP A 368 18.45 -4.19 1.65
CA ASP A 368 18.51 -3.47 0.38
C ASP A 368 17.13 -2.89 -0.01
N SER A 369 16.07 -3.67 0.18
CA SER A 369 14.70 -3.22 -0.08
C SER A 369 14.13 -2.28 0.99
N ALA A 370 14.78 -2.05 2.13
CA ALA A 370 14.27 -1.15 3.17
C ALA A 370 14.42 0.35 2.84
N TRP A 371 15.15 0.73 1.77
CA TRP A 371 15.42 2.15 1.49
C TRP A 371 15.46 2.52 0.00
N TYR A 372 15.30 1.56 -0.91
CA TYR A 372 15.37 1.76 -2.37
C TYR A 372 14.49 2.90 -2.91
N TYR A 373 13.34 3.16 -2.26
CA TYR A 373 12.44 4.27 -2.60
C TYR A 373 13.09 5.65 -2.47
N LEU A 374 14.09 5.81 -1.60
CA LEU A 374 14.90 7.02 -1.51
C LEU A 374 15.87 7.12 -2.69
N ARG A 375 16.51 6.00 -3.07
CA ARG A 375 17.54 5.99 -4.11
C ARG A 375 16.98 6.34 -5.49
N TYR A 376 15.75 5.95 -5.79
CA TYR A 376 15.10 6.32 -7.05
C TYR A 376 15.03 7.82 -7.29
N LEU A 377 15.05 8.65 -6.24
CA LEU A 377 15.00 10.10 -6.37
C LEU A 377 16.30 10.67 -6.95
N ASP A 378 17.44 9.99 -6.74
CA ASP A 378 18.75 10.39 -7.22
C ASP A 378 19.71 9.19 -7.44
N PRO A 379 19.40 8.30 -8.40
CA PRO A 379 20.00 6.97 -8.48
C PRO A 379 21.46 6.98 -8.95
N LYS A 380 21.90 8.06 -9.60
CA LYS A 380 23.24 8.21 -10.17
C LYS A 380 24.19 9.00 -9.27
N ASN A 381 23.78 9.42 -8.08
CA ASN A 381 24.61 10.22 -7.19
C ASN A 381 25.75 9.39 -6.57
N PRO A 382 27.03 9.69 -6.83
CA PRO A 382 28.14 8.90 -6.33
C PRO A 382 28.61 9.34 -4.93
N ASN A 383 28.12 10.46 -4.40
CA ASN A 383 28.68 11.11 -3.21
C ASN A 383 27.76 11.01 -1.98
N GLU A 384 26.48 10.78 -2.19
CA GLU A 384 25.47 10.64 -1.14
C GLU A 384 24.39 9.64 -1.55
N LEU A 385 23.61 9.18 -0.56
CA LEU A 385 22.47 8.28 -0.76
C LEU A 385 21.47 8.86 -1.76
N ALA A 386 21.15 10.15 -1.61
CA ALA A 386 20.46 11.00 -2.57
C ALA A 386 20.61 12.46 -2.12
N SER A 387 20.60 13.42 -3.05
CA SER A 387 20.69 14.84 -2.69
C SER A 387 19.52 15.31 -1.83
N LYS A 388 19.79 16.30 -0.96
CA LYS A 388 18.76 16.91 -0.09
C LYS A 388 17.54 17.39 -0.87
N THR A 389 17.76 18.07 -2.00
CA THR A 389 16.69 18.54 -2.88
C THR A 389 15.87 17.39 -3.48
N SER A 390 16.51 16.27 -3.81
CA SER A 390 15.79 15.07 -4.25
C SER A 390 14.97 14.46 -3.12
N LEU A 391 15.51 14.39 -1.90
CA LEU A 391 14.85 13.81 -0.73
C LEU A 391 13.64 14.63 -0.25
N GLU A 392 13.56 15.94 -0.55
CA GLU A 392 12.36 16.77 -0.33
C GLU A 392 11.13 16.27 -1.10
N LYS A 393 11.32 15.40 -2.10
CA LYS A 393 10.23 14.75 -2.84
C LYS A 393 9.60 13.58 -2.07
N MET A 394 10.07 13.25 -0.88
CA MET A 394 9.41 12.32 0.05
C MET A 394 8.20 12.99 0.74
N PRO A 395 7.22 12.21 1.21
CA PRO A 395 7.12 10.75 1.15
C PRO A 395 6.69 10.24 -0.24
N VAL A 396 6.73 8.92 -0.43
CA VAL A 396 6.00 8.27 -1.52
C VAL A 396 4.50 8.54 -1.30
N ASP A 397 3.81 9.05 -2.32
CA ASP A 397 2.38 9.37 -2.24
C ASP A 397 1.54 8.10 -2.25
N VAL A 398 1.79 7.17 -3.18
CA VAL A 398 1.06 5.91 -3.29
C VAL A 398 2.03 4.75 -3.49
N TYR A 399 2.02 3.80 -2.56
CA TYR A 399 2.76 2.55 -2.66
C TYR A 399 1.83 1.40 -3.06
N VAL A 400 2.19 0.63 -4.09
CA VAL A 400 1.44 -0.53 -4.57
C VAL A 400 2.28 -1.79 -4.42
N GLY A 401 1.81 -2.76 -3.64
CA GLY A 401 2.57 -4.00 -3.39
C GLY A 401 1.67 -5.13 -2.90
N GLY A 402 2.14 -6.37 -3.00
CA GLY A 402 1.37 -7.54 -2.58
C GLY A 402 1.16 -7.59 -1.06
N ILE A 403 -0.05 -7.96 -0.62
CA ILE A 403 -0.43 -7.98 0.80
C ILE A 403 0.48 -8.85 1.67
N GLU A 404 1.01 -9.95 1.13
CA GLU A 404 1.86 -10.91 1.87
C GLU A 404 3.26 -10.36 2.18
N HIS A 405 3.85 -9.64 1.23
CA HIS A 405 5.21 -9.11 1.37
C HIS A 405 5.21 -7.74 2.04
N ALA A 406 4.11 -6.98 1.93
CA ALA A 406 4.02 -5.66 2.51
C ALA A 406 4.21 -5.66 4.04
N ALA A 407 3.67 -6.60 4.81
CA ALA A 407 3.71 -6.49 6.27
C ALA A 407 5.14 -6.41 6.85
N VAL A 408 6.02 -7.33 6.45
CA VAL A 408 7.40 -7.38 6.94
C VAL A 408 8.29 -6.31 6.28
N HIS A 409 8.22 -6.19 4.96
CA HIS A 409 9.03 -5.19 4.24
C HIS A 409 8.66 -3.76 4.63
N MET A 410 7.37 -3.43 4.80
CA MET A 410 6.94 -2.10 5.24
C MET A 410 7.46 -1.78 6.64
N PHE A 411 7.57 -2.78 7.53
CA PHE A 411 8.15 -2.58 8.85
C PHE A 411 9.63 -2.20 8.76
N PHE A 412 10.43 -2.95 7.99
CA PHE A 412 11.85 -2.62 7.80
C PHE A 412 12.05 -1.28 7.07
N ALA A 413 11.21 -0.99 6.08
CA ALA A 413 11.25 0.29 5.38
C ALA A 413 10.95 1.47 6.31
N ARG A 414 9.97 1.33 7.20
CA ARG A 414 9.67 2.32 8.25
C ARG A 414 10.81 2.42 9.25
N PHE A 415 11.35 1.30 9.73
CA PHE A 415 12.48 1.31 10.66
C PHE A 415 13.68 2.09 10.11
N ILE A 416 14.12 1.79 8.89
CA ILE A 416 15.22 2.53 8.25
C ILE A 416 14.85 3.99 8.00
N SER A 417 13.61 4.29 7.58
CA SER A 417 13.15 5.68 7.40
C SER A 417 13.20 6.49 8.69
N TYR A 418 12.70 5.94 9.81
CA TYR A 418 12.76 6.61 11.12
C TYR A 418 14.20 6.84 11.56
N PHE A 419 15.06 5.83 11.42
CA PHE A 419 16.49 5.98 11.73
C PHE A 419 17.14 7.10 10.90
N LEU A 420 16.92 7.10 9.57
CA LEU A 420 17.46 8.15 8.69
C LEU A 420 16.91 9.54 9.02
N LYS A 421 15.67 9.64 9.51
CA LYS A 421 15.08 10.89 9.99
C LYS A 421 15.72 11.34 11.31
N ASP A 422 15.99 10.42 12.23
CA ASP A 422 16.62 10.74 13.53
C ASP A 422 18.06 11.25 13.36
N ILE A 423 18.80 10.71 12.39
CA ILE A 423 20.13 11.23 12.00
C ILE A 423 20.07 12.38 10.98
N ARG A 424 18.88 12.93 10.71
CA ARG A 424 18.61 14.10 9.85
C ARG A 424 19.03 13.96 8.38
N VAL A 425 19.04 12.74 7.86
CA VAL A 425 19.24 12.46 6.42
C VAL A 425 17.97 12.78 5.63
N ILE A 426 16.80 12.42 6.17
CA ILE A 426 15.48 12.74 5.59
C ILE A 426 14.63 13.57 6.55
N GLN A 427 13.63 14.27 6.01
CA GLN A 427 12.75 15.14 6.81
C GLN A 427 11.50 14.42 7.34
N THR A 428 10.99 13.43 6.60
CA THR A 428 9.75 12.72 6.88
C THR A 428 10.03 11.31 7.38
N ALA A 429 9.45 10.93 8.53
CA ALA A 429 9.67 9.61 9.12
C ALA A 429 8.89 8.50 8.42
N GLU A 430 7.61 8.73 8.07
CA GLU A 430 6.80 7.75 7.34
C GLU A 430 7.14 7.77 5.84
N PRO A 431 7.59 6.64 5.25
CA PRO A 431 8.04 6.60 3.86
C PRO A 431 6.89 6.57 2.84
N PHE A 432 5.70 6.09 3.23
CA PHE A 432 4.55 5.90 2.34
C PHE A 432 3.29 6.56 2.92
N THR A 433 2.63 7.40 2.13
CA THR A 433 1.39 8.09 2.54
C THR A 433 0.19 7.16 2.42
N ASP A 434 -0.03 6.60 1.23
CA ASP A 434 -1.09 5.64 0.95
C ASP A 434 -0.52 4.28 0.52
N LEU A 435 -1.17 3.21 0.99
CA LEU A 435 -0.85 1.83 0.62
C LEU A 435 -2.03 1.19 -0.12
N ILE A 436 -1.76 0.67 -1.32
CA ILE A 436 -2.65 -0.20 -2.08
C ILE A 436 -2.10 -1.63 -1.96
N PRO A 437 -2.53 -2.41 -0.93
CA PRO A 437 -2.14 -3.81 -0.81
C PRO A 437 -2.88 -4.60 -1.88
N GLN A 438 -2.16 -5.13 -2.86
CA GLN A 438 -2.73 -5.95 -3.92
C GLN A 438 -3.08 -7.35 -3.39
N GLY A 439 -4.29 -7.80 -3.72
CA GLY A 439 -4.76 -9.15 -3.42
C GLY A 439 -4.14 -10.17 -4.38
N ILE A 440 -3.79 -11.35 -3.85
CA ILE A 440 -3.05 -12.39 -4.58
C ILE A 440 -3.80 -12.82 -5.86
N VAL A 441 -3.07 -12.98 -6.97
CA VAL A 441 -3.59 -13.66 -8.16
C VAL A 441 -3.34 -15.16 -8.01
N ARG A 442 -4.43 -15.93 -8.02
CA ARG A 442 -4.43 -17.38 -7.79
C ARG A 442 -4.59 -18.10 -9.11
N GLY A 443 -3.75 -19.11 -9.31
CA GLY A 443 -3.84 -20.02 -10.46
C GLY A 443 -4.67 -21.24 -10.12
N LYS A 444 -5.38 -21.78 -11.11
CA LYS A 444 -6.04 -23.07 -11.00
C LYS A 444 -4.98 -24.15 -10.84
N THR A 445 -5.06 -24.92 -9.76
CA THR A 445 -4.04 -25.85 -9.31
C THR A 445 -4.63 -27.24 -9.20
N PHE A 446 -3.90 -28.22 -9.70
CA PHE A 446 -4.33 -29.61 -9.78
C PHE A 446 -3.50 -30.46 -8.82
N ILE A 447 -4.18 -31.16 -7.92
CA ILE A 447 -3.55 -31.95 -6.85
C ILE A 447 -4.06 -33.38 -6.93
N GLU A 448 -3.16 -34.34 -7.02
CA GLU A 448 -3.53 -35.75 -7.00
C GLU A 448 -4.07 -36.14 -5.60
N LYS A 449 -5.33 -36.61 -5.51
CA LYS A 449 -6.00 -36.86 -4.23
C LYS A 449 -5.28 -37.89 -3.36
N SER A 450 -4.72 -38.93 -3.99
CA SER A 450 -4.05 -40.05 -3.30
C SER A 450 -2.71 -39.65 -2.70
N THR A 451 -1.97 -38.74 -3.33
CA THR A 451 -0.56 -38.45 -2.98
C THR A 451 -0.31 -37.01 -2.54
N GLY A 452 -1.25 -36.09 -2.79
CA GLY A 452 -1.07 -34.66 -2.54
C GLY A 452 -0.09 -33.98 -3.49
N LYS A 453 0.36 -34.67 -4.56
CA LYS A 453 1.34 -34.12 -5.51
C LYS A 453 0.68 -33.18 -6.50
N TYR A 454 1.38 -32.08 -6.81
CA TYR A 454 0.97 -31.14 -7.84
C TYR A 454 1.12 -31.75 -9.24
N VAL A 455 0.10 -31.56 -10.07
CA VAL A 455 0.01 -32.10 -11.43
C VAL A 455 -0.05 -30.93 -12.43
N SER A 456 0.59 -31.09 -13.60
CA SER A 456 0.51 -30.10 -14.67
C SER A 456 -0.91 -30.02 -15.23
N PRO A 457 -1.44 -28.82 -15.55
CA PRO A 457 -2.71 -28.67 -16.26
C PRO A 457 -2.79 -29.48 -17.56
N GLU A 458 -1.65 -29.70 -18.22
CA GLU A 458 -1.55 -30.48 -19.46
C GLU A 458 -1.77 -31.98 -19.25
N ASP A 459 -1.59 -32.48 -18.03
CA ASP A 459 -1.74 -33.90 -17.68
C ASP A 459 -3.14 -34.24 -17.13
N VAL A 460 -4.07 -33.28 -17.16
CA VAL A 460 -5.38 -33.39 -16.54
C VAL A 460 -6.49 -33.33 -17.59
N THR A 461 -7.54 -34.14 -17.41
CA THR A 461 -8.75 -34.11 -18.25
C THR A 461 -10.01 -34.19 -17.40
N THR A 462 -11.15 -33.76 -17.97
CA THR A 462 -12.47 -33.84 -17.31
C THR A 462 -13.30 -34.92 -17.97
N THR A 463 -13.85 -35.84 -17.19
CA THR A 463 -14.75 -36.89 -17.66
C THR A 463 -16.12 -36.32 -18.02
N SER A 464 -16.94 -37.09 -18.75
CA SER A 464 -18.34 -36.74 -19.05
C SER A 464 -19.21 -36.50 -17.80
N GLU A 465 -18.83 -37.11 -16.67
CA GLU A 465 -19.48 -36.97 -15.36
C GLU A 465 -19.00 -35.74 -14.58
N GLY A 466 -18.09 -34.94 -15.16
CA GLY A 466 -17.55 -33.72 -14.54
C GLY A 466 -16.40 -33.97 -13.54
N ARG A 467 -15.90 -35.20 -13.44
CA ARG A 467 -14.74 -35.53 -12.58
C ARG A 467 -13.44 -35.14 -13.27
N VAL A 468 -12.50 -34.60 -12.50
CA VAL A 468 -11.17 -34.22 -12.98
C VAL A 468 -10.19 -35.36 -12.66
N VAL A 469 -9.54 -35.90 -13.68
CA VAL A 469 -8.67 -37.10 -13.58
C VAL A 469 -7.37 -36.91 -14.37
N ARG A 470 -6.38 -37.76 -14.11
CA ARG A 470 -5.13 -37.76 -14.89
C ARG A 470 -5.39 -38.29 -16.31
N LYS A 471 -4.81 -37.65 -17.32
CA LYS A 471 -4.95 -38.06 -18.73
C LYS A 471 -4.43 -39.47 -19.00
N THR A 472 -3.35 -39.86 -18.33
CA THR A 472 -2.70 -41.17 -18.51
C THR A 472 -3.39 -42.29 -17.75
N ASP A 473 -4.18 -41.95 -16.71
CA ASP A 473 -4.87 -42.92 -15.87
C ASP A 473 -6.14 -42.30 -15.25
N ALA A 474 -7.29 -42.71 -15.77
CA ALA A 474 -8.59 -42.19 -15.35
C ALA A 474 -9.03 -42.65 -13.94
N SER A 475 -8.31 -43.59 -13.32
CA SER A 475 -8.54 -44.00 -11.92
C SER A 475 -7.95 -43.01 -10.91
N VAL A 476 -6.99 -42.18 -11.35
CA VAL A 476 -6.33 -41.17 -10.51
C VAL A 476 -7.16 -39.90 -10.50
N GLU A 477 -7.86 -39.68 -9.38
CA GLU A 477 -8.66 -38.47 -9.15
C GLU A 477 -7.80 -37.26 -8.77
N ILE A 478 -8.17 -36.11 -9.31
CA ILE A 478 -7.46 -34.84 -9.16
C ILE A 478 -8.39 -33.82 -8.49
N ASP A 479 -7.96 -33.27 -7.37
CA ASP A 479 -8.57 -32.08 -6.78
C ASP A 479 -8.19 -30.82 -7.55
N THR A 480 -9.15 -29.92 -7.68
CA THR A 480 -8.99 -28.63 -8.36
C THR A 480 -9.23 -27.52 -7.36
N VAL A 481 -8.18 -26.74 -7.07
CA VAL A 481 -8.22 -25.63 -6.12
C VAL A 481 -7.57 -24.37 -6.72
N TYR A 482 -7.84 -23.21 -6.13
CA TYR A 482 -7.14 -21.97 -6.50
C TYR A 482 -6.11 -21.60 -5.45
N GLU A 483 -4.84 -21.66 -5.82
CA GLU A 483 -3.72 -21.34 -4.94
C GLU A 483 -2.86 -20.21 -5.52
N LYS A 484 -2.02 -19.60 -4.68
CA LYS A 484 -0.98 -18.65 -5.12
C LYS A 484 -0.17 -19.26 -6.27
N MET A 485 0.04 -18.49 -7.33
CA MET A 485 0.85 -18.93 -8.45
C MET A 485 2.30 -19.16 -8.03
N SER A 486 2.86 -20.31 -8.40
CA SER A 486 4.26 -20.64 -8.18
C SER A 486 4.73 -21.74 -9.12
N LYS A 487 6.04 -21.77 -9.42
CA LYS A 487 6.64 -22.79 -10.28
C LYS A 487 6.39 -24.21 -9.75
N SER A 488 6.52 -24.44 -8.43
CA SER A 488 6.33 -25.75 -7.80
C SER A 488 4.91 -26.31 -7.88
N LYS A 489 3.91 -25.45 -8.09
CA LYS A 489 2.49 -25.82 -8.18
C LYS A 489 1.99 -26.05 -9.61
N ASN A 490 2.83 -25.81 -10.63
CA ASN A 490 2.47 -25.88 -12.05
C ASN A 490 1.22 -25.06 -12.42
N ASN A 491 0.94 -23.98 -11.68
CA ASN A 491 -0.27 -23.15 -11.82
C ASN A 491 0.05 -21.72 -12.28
N GLY A 492 1.31 -21.44 -12.62
CA GLY A 492 1.77 -20.15 -13.10
C GLY A 492 1.33 -19.90 -14.54
N VAL A 493 0.98 -18.66 -14.85
CA VAL A 493 0.63 -18.23 -16.20
C VAL A 493 1.77 -17.37 -16.73
N ASP A 494 2.35 -17.79 -17.85
CA ASP A 494 3.41 -17.05 -18.52
C ASP A 494 2.84 -15.74 -19.09
N LEU A 495 3.39 -14.63 -18.64
CA LEU A 495 2.96 -13.30 -19.05
C LEU A 495 3.30 -13.02 -20.51
N ALA A 496 4.44 -13.51 -21.03
CA ALA A 496 4.83 -13.25 -22.41
C ALA A 496 3.82 -13.88 -23.39
N ALA A 497 3.48 -15.15 -23.17
CA ALA A 497 2.46 -15.85 -23.95
C ALA A 497 1.09 -15.17 -23.88
N MET A 498 0.74 -14.59 -22.72
CA MET A 498 -0.49 -13.83 -22.54
C MET A 498 -0.49 -12.51 -23.33
N LEU A 499 0.61 -11.75 -23.26
CA LEU A 499 0.77 -10.50 -24.01
C LEU A 499 0.81 -10.74 -25.52
N ASP A 500 1.36 -11.86 -25.96
CA ASP A 500 1.38 -12.25 -27.37
C ASP A 500 -0.01 -12.62 -27.89
N SER A 501 -0.80 -13.32 -27.09
CA SER A 501 -2.12 -13.80 -27.48
C SER A 501 -3.24 -12.74 -27.35
N GLU A 502 -3.30 -12.01 -26.24
CA GLU A 502 -4.40 -11.08 -25.96
C GLU A 502 -4.03 -9.60 -26.13
N GLY A 503 -2.73 -9.27 -26.07
CA GLY A 503 -2.25 -7.89 -26.04
C GLY A 503 -2.22 -7.25 -24.65
N VAL A 504 -1.46 -6.17 -24.54
CA VAL A 504 -1.29 -5.34 -23.34
C VAL A 504 -2.62 -4.77 -22.82
N ASP A 505 -3.43 -4.11 -23.67
CA ASP A 505 -4.62 -3.40 -23.21
C ASP A 505 -5.69 -4.36 -22.67
N MET A 506 -5.87 -5.52 -23.33
CA MET A 506 -6.80 -6.55 -22.86
C MET A 506 -6.31 -7.20 -21.57
N THR A 507 -5.01 -7.47 -21.46
CA THR A 507 -4.41 -8.02 -20.23
C THR A 507 -4.59 -7.06 -19.05
N ARG A 508 -4.36 -5.76 -19.26
CA ARG A 508 -4.59 -4.71 -18.25
C ARG A 508 -6.04 -4.67 -17.81
N LEU A 509 -6.98 -4.62 -18.76
CA LEU A 509 -8.42 -4.55 -18.46
C LEU A 509 -8.89 -5.79 -17.68
N ARG A 510 -8.44 -6.99 -18.09
CA ARG A 510 -8.75 -8.23 -17.37
C ARG A 510 -8.31 -8.17 -15.91
N LEU A 511 -7.14 -7.61 -15.63
CA LEU A 511 -6.60 -7.50 -14.27
C LEU A 511 -7.30 -6.43 -13.43
N LEU A 512 -7.65 -5.29 -14.04
CA LEU A 512 -8.29 -4.18 -13.35
C LEU A 512 -9.79 -4.42 -13.11
N GLU A 513 -10.46 -5.18 -13.97
CA GLU A 513 -11.90 -5.45 -13.86
C GLU A 513 -12.21 -6.61 -12.91
N ALA A 514 -11.39 -7.66 -12.92
CA ALA A 514 -11.69 -8.93 -12.25
C ALA A 514 -12.02 -8.80 -10.76
N ALA A 515 -11.36 -7.88 -10.04
CA ALA A 515 -11.66 -7.61 -8.63
C ALA A 515 -11.13 -6.25 -8.19
N ALA A 516 -11.64 -5.74 -7.06
CA ALA A 516 -11.03 -4.61 -6.36
C ALA A 516 -9.54 -4.89 -6.09
N PRO A 517 -8.64 -3.89 -6.12
CA PRO A 517 -7.20 -4.13 -6.00
C PRO A 517 -6.79 -4.98 -4.79
N ARG A 518 -7.46 -4.78 -3.66
CA ARG A 518 -7.21 -5.52 -2.40
C ARG A 518 -7.75 -6.95 -2.38
N ALA A 519 -8.68 -7.28 -3.27
CA ALA A 519 -9.30 -8.59 -3.33
C ALA A 519 -8.46 -9.58 -4.18
N PRO A 520 -8.40 -10.86 -3.80
CA PRO A 520 -7.75 -11.88 -4.62
C PRO A 520 -8.49 -12.07 -5.94
N ILE A 521 -7.77 -12.54 -6.97
CA ILE A 521 -8.34 -12.92 -8.27
C ILE A 521 -8.12 -14.42 -8.49
N HIS A 522 -9.16 -15.12 -8.93
CA HIS A 522 -9.03 -16.45 -9.51
C HIS A 522 -8.81 -16.30 -11.02
N TRP A 523 -7.58 -16.58 -11.45
CA TRP A 523 -7.20 -16.42 -12.84
C TRP A 523 -7.95 -17.40 -13.73
N GLY A 524 -8.48 -16.91 -14.86
CA GLY A 524 -9.27 -17.71 -15.79
C GLY A 524 -10.79 -17.57 -15.65
N GLU A 525 -11.29 -17.05 -14.53
CA GLU A 525 -12.75 -16.93 -14.28
C GLU A 525 -13.36 -15.62 -14.80
N THR A 526 -12.54 -14.63 -15.15
CA THR A 526 -13.00 -13.33 -15.67
C THR A 526 -13.64 -13.46 -17.05
N ASP A 527 -14.91 -13.07 -17.19
CA ASP A 527 -15.59 -13.02 -18.49
C ASP A 527 -15.19 -11.76 -19.29
N LEU A 528 -14.39 -11.96 -20.34
CA LEU A 528 -13.94 -10.88 -21.20
C LEU A 528 -15.04 -10.31 -22.10
N LYS A 529 -16.21 -10.97 -22.24
CA LYS A 529 -17.29 -10.49 -23.12
C LYS A 529 -17.78 -9.10 -22.71
N GLY A 530 -17.85 -8.81 -21.41
CA GLY A 530 -18.28 -7.51 -20.90
C GLY A 530 -17.34 -6.38 -21.30
N ILE A 531 -16.04 -6.60 -21.12
CA ILE A 531 -14.96 -5.64 -21.44
C ILE A 531 -14.89 -5.41 -22.95
N LYS A 532 -14.89 -6.47 -23.76
CA LYS A 532 -14.87 -6.35 -25.23
C LYS A 532 -16.06 -5.53 -25.74
N LYS A 533 -17.27 -5.84 -25.24
CA LYS A 533 -18.47 -5.05 -25.55
C LYS A 533 -18.38 -3.60 -25.12
N LEU A 534 -17.71 -3.28 -24.00
CA LEU A 534 -17.48 -1.90 -23.60
C LEU A 534 -16.63 -1.17 -24.64
N LEU A 535 -15.47 -1.74 -25.02
CA LEU A 535 -14.58 -1.14 -26.02
C LEU A 535 -15.30 -0.93 -27.35
N ASP A 536 -16.02 -1.95 -27.83
CA ASP A 536 -16.75 -1.86 -29.10
C ASP A 536 -17.89 -0.82 -29.04
N ARG A 537 -18.57 -0.67 -27.90
CA ARG A 537 -19.61 0.36 -27.72
C ARG A 537 -19.06 1.78 -27.75
N ILE A 538 -17.89 2.01 -27.14
CA ILE A 538 -17.22 3.31 -27.21
C ILE A 538 -16.77 3.57 -28.65
N ALA A 539 -16.27 2.54 -29.34
CA ALA A 539 -15.89 2.63 -30.75
C ALA A 539 -17.09 2.97 -31.65
N THR A 540 -18.27 2.39 -31.38
CA THR A 540 -19.52 2.78 -32.07
C THR A 540 -19.85 4.25 -31.86
N ILE A 541 -19.78 4.76 -30.62
CA ILE A 541 -19.99 6.20 -30.35
C ILE A 541 -19.02 7.05 -31.19
N ASN A 542 -17.75 6.65 -31.25
CA ASN A 542 -16.76 7.35 -32.07
C ASN A 542 -17.14 7.36 -33.57
N SER A 543 -17.52 6.21 -34.13
CA SER A 543 -17.97 6.12 -35.53
C SER A 543 -19.20 7.00 -35.79
N ASP A 544 -20.22 6.90 -34.95
CA ASP A 544 -21.47 7.65 -35.08
C ASP A 544 -21.20 9.16 -35.02
N VAL A 545 -20.28 9.59 -34.15
CA VAL A 545 -19.83 10.99 -34.06
C VAL A 545 -19.10 11.43 -35.32
N ILE A 546 -18.17 10.61 -35.84
CA ILE A 546 -17.43 10.93 -37.08
C ILE A 546 -18.39 11.11 -38.25
N GLU A 547 -19.39 10.23 -38.39
CA GLU A 547 -20.41 10.30 -39.44
C GLU A 547 -21.35 11.50 -39.28
N SER A 548 -21.65 11.89 -38.05
CA SER A 548 -22.57 12.98 -37.74
C SER A 548 -21.92 14.37 -37.75
N ARG A 549 -20.59 14.47 -37.81
CA ARG A 549 -19.85 15.74 -37.88
C ARG A 549 -20.15 16.50 -39.16
N GLY A 550 -20.41 17.79 -39.05
CA GLY A 550 -20.64 18.66 -40.21
C GLY A 550 -22.02 18.50 -40.86
N SER A 551 -22.88 17.62 -40.33
CA SER A 551 -24.33 17.58 -40.59
C SER A 551 -25.01 18.81 -39.95
N SER A 552 -24.62 19.98 -40.45
CA SER A 552 -24.80 21.31 -39.86
C SER A 552 -26.20 21.89 -40.03
N SER A 553 -27.06 21.27 -40.83
CA SER A 553 -28.39 21.79 -41.16
C SER A 553 -29.42 21.72 -40.01
N LYS A 554 -29.02 21.36 -38.78
CA LYS A 554 -29.89 21.32 -37.57
C LYS A 554 -29.31 22.03 -36.34
N ILE A 555 -28.17 22.72 -36.44
CA ILE A 555 -27.46 23.33 -35.27
C ILE A 555 -28.23 24.51 -34.64
N ALA A 556 -29.15 25.14 -35.36
CA ALA A 556 -29.90 26.31 -34.87
C ALA A 556 -30.87 26.01 -33.70
N ASP A 557 -31.22 24.73 -33.46
CA ASP A 557 -32.21 24.29 -32.47
C ASP A 557 -31.63 23.26 -31.46
N LEU A 558 -30.47 23.53 -30.86
CA LEU A 558 -30.00 22.71 -29.73
C LEU A 558 -30.95 22.89 -28.54
N ASP A 559 -31.64 21.83 -28.12
CA ASP A 559 -32.53 21.88 -26.94
C ASP A 559 -31.70 22.10 -25.66
N PRO A 560 -31.88 23.24 -24.95
CA PRO A 560 -31.14 23.51 -23.72
C PRO A 560 -31.31 22.44 -22.64
N LYS A 561 -32.45 21.72 -22.64
CA LYS A 561 -32.68 20.63 -21.68
C LYS A 561 -31.81 19.42 -21.97
N ILE A 562 -31.54 19.14 -23.25
CA ILE A 562 -30.64 18.05 -23.65
C ILE A 562 -29.21 18.43 -23.30
N GLU A 563 -28.77 19.66 -23.59
CA GLU A 563 -27.45 20.15 -23.18
C GLU A 563 -27.24 20.07 -21.66
N GLU A 564 -28.21 20.54 -20.87
CA GLU A 564 -28.15 20.46 -19.41
C GLU A 564 -28.10 18.99 -18.93
N SER A 565 -28.88 18.10 -19.54
CA SER A 565 -28.84 16.67 -19.20
C SER A 565 -27.48 16.03 -19.52
N ILE A 566 -26.83 16.44 -20.62
CA ILE A 566 -25.47 16.00 -20.96
C ILE A 566 -24.48 16.54 -19.91
N ARG A 567 -24.58 17.81 -19.53
CA ARG A 567 -23.73 18.45 -18.51
C ARG A 567 -23.86 17.79 -17.14
N GLU A 568 -25.07 17.47 -16.69
CA GLU A 568 -25.29 16.75 -15.43
C GLU A 568 -24.70 15.33 -15.49
N THR A 569 -24.92 14.62 -16.61
CA THR A 569 -24.37 13.28 -16.84
C THR A 569 -22.84 13.31 -16.83
N TYR A 570 -22.25 14.29 -17.51
CA TYR A 570 -20.82 14.54 -17.55
C TYR A 570 -20.25 14.71 -16.13
N ASN A 571 -20.78 15.66 -15.36
CA ASN A 571 -20.29 15.98 -14.02
C ASN A 571 -20.40 14.78 -13.09
N PHE A 572 -21.51 14.05 -13.17
CA PHE A 572 -21.70 12.84 -12.38
C PHE A 572 -20.61 11.80 -12.67
N PHE A 573 -20.38 11.44 -13.94
CA PHE A 573 -19.44 10.37 -14.27
C PHE A 573 -17.98 10.78 -14.09
N VAL A 574 -17.59 12.00 -14.47
CA VAL A 574 -16.22 12.51 -14.28
C VAL A 574 -15.87 12.54 -12.78
N ARG A 575 -16.77 13.04 -11.93
CA ARG A 575 -16.59 13.04 -10.47
C ARG A 575 -16.41 11.62 -9.95
N ASN A 576 -17.33 10.72 -10.28
CA ASN A 576 -17.33 9.36 -9.72
C ASN A 576 -16.14 8.52 -10.21
N VAL A 577 -15.70 8.67 -11.46
CA VAL A 577 -14.50 8.01 -11.96
C VAL A 577 -13.26 8.55 -11.25
N GLY A 578 -13.12 9.88 -11.14
CA GLY A 578 -12.01 10.51 -10.41
C GLY A 578 -11.94 10.08 -8.93
N MET A 579 -13.08 10.06 -8.22
CA MET A 579 -13.15 9.55 -6.83
C MET A 579 -12.67 8.10 -6.72
N CYS A 580 -13.05 7.25 -7.68
CA CYS A 580 -12.64 5.85 -7.66
C CYS A 580 -11.13 5.69 -7.86
N LEU A 581 -10.49 6.53 -8.68
CA LEU A 581 -9.06 6.46 -8.94
C LEU A 581 -8.21 7.12 -7.83
N GLU A 582 -8.60 8.30 -7.37
CA GLU A 582 -7.81 9.12 -6.45
C GLU A 582 -8.01 8.75 -4.98
N ILE A 583 -9.25 8.53 -4.56
CA ILE A 583 -9.60 8.45 -3.13
C ILE A 583 -9.82 7.00 -2.71
N LEU A 584 -10.56 6.25 -3.53
CA LEU A 584 -10.93 4.87 -3.19
C LEU A 584 -9.92 3.84 -3.72
N HIS A 585 -9.14 4.22 -4.74
CA HIS A 585 -8.28 3.34 -5.53
C HIS A 585 -9.00 2.10 -6.10
N LEU A 586 -10.31 2.19 -6.37
CA LEU A 586 -11.15 1.11 -6.89
C LEU A 586 -11.24 1.15 -8.43
N HIS A 587 -10.19 0.66 -9.09
CA HIS A 587 -10.07 0.63 -10.56
C HIS A 587 -11.20 -0.13 -11.25
N ASN A 588 -11.62 -1.28 -10.69
CA ASN A 588 -12.77 -2.05 -11.18
C ASN A 588 -14.07 -1.23 -11.14
N THR A 589 -14.29 -0.48 -10.05
CA THR A 589 -15.47 0.37 -9.92
C THR A 589 -15.38 1.57 -10.86
N ALA A 590 -14.20 2.13 -11.08
CA ALA A 590 -13.98 3.18 -12.08
C ALA A 590 -14.35 2.70 -13.49
N LEU A 591 -13.97 1.48 -13.89
CA LEU A 591 -14.39 0.86 -15.15
C LEU A 591 -15.92 0.68 -15.24
N MET A 592 -16.57 0.24 -14.15
CA MET A 592 -18.04 0.15 -14.11
C MET A 592 -18.70 1.53 -14.28
N ARG A 593 -18.12 2.60 -13.71
CA ARG A 593 -18.61 3.98 -13.91
C ARG A 593 -18.41 4.42 -15.36
N LEU A 594 -17.28 4.08 -15.99
CA LEU A 594 -17.02 4.37 -17.40
C LEU A 594 -18.01 3.65 -18.33
N GLN A 595 -18.38 2.40 -18.00
CA GLN A 595 -19.44 1.67 -18.69
C GLN A 595 -20.80 2.35 -18.52
N GLY A 596 -21.11 2.84 -17.31
CA GLY A 596 -22.29 3.66 -17.06
C GLY A 596 -22.33 4.92 -17.92
N PHE A 597 -21.20 5.62 -18.02
CA PHE A 597 -21.08 6.83 -18.84
C PHE A 597 -21.30 6.53 -20.32
N THR A 598 -20.67 5.46 -20.82
CA THR A 598 -20.85 4.96 -22.19
C THR A 598 -22.32 4.67 -22.48
N ASN A 599 -23.00 3.96 -21.57
CA ASN A 599 -24.41 3.62 -21.73
C ASN A 599 -25.33 4.85 -21.68
N ALA A 600 -24.95 5.90 -20.94
CA ALA A 600 -25.68 7.17 -20.91
C ALA A 600 -25.52 7.92 -22.24
N LEU A 601 -24.28 8.04 -22.74
CA LEU A 601 -24.01 8.71 -24.02
C LEU A 601 -24.64 8.00 -25.22
N LYS A 602 -24.69 6.66 -25.22
CA LYS A 602 -25.39 5.89 -26.28
C LYS A 602 -26.89 6.20 -26.43
N LYS A 603 -27.53 6.81 -25.42
CA LYS A 603 -28.95 7.19 -25.48
C LYS A 603 -29.17 8.58 -26.08
N ILE A 604 -28.09 9.36 -26.24
CA ILE A 604 -28.13 10.70 -26.82
C ILE A 604 -27.96 10.57 -28.33
N ASP A 605 -28.71 11.36 -29.08
CA ASP A 605 -28.62 11.39 -30.54
C ASP A 605 -27.18 11.78 -30.96
N PRO A 606 -26.52 11.00 -31.84
CA PRO A 606 -25.17 11.28 -32.31
C PRO A 606 -24.95 12.70 -32.85
N ILE A 607 -25.99 13.36 -33.36
CA ILE A 607 -25.92 14.76 -33.82
C ILE A 607 -25.53 15.69 -32.67
N TYR A 608 -26.08 15.50 -31.47
CA TYR A 608 -25.72 16.27 -30.28
C TYR A 608 -24.28 15.94 -29.86
N LEU A 609 -23.93 14.65 -29.77
CA LEU A 609 -22.58 14.22 -29.41
C LEU A 609 -21.49 14.77 -30.36
N ALA A 610 -21.82 14.94 -31.64
CA ALA A 610 -20.89 15.41 -32.66
C ALA A 610 -20.80 16.93 -32.77
N ASN A 611 -21.90 17.66 -32.52
CA ASN A 611 -21.99 19.07 -32.88
C ASN A 611 -22.31 20.00 -31.71
N SER A 612 -22.78 19.50 -30.57
CA SER A 612 -23.08 20.33 -29.40
C SER A 612 -21.85 20.49 -28.47
N PRO A 613 -21.70 21.64 -27.79
CA PRO A 613 -20.57 21.87 -26.89
C PRO A 613 -20.46 20.80 -25.78
N GLU A 614 -21.55 20.48 -25.09
CA GLU A 614 -21.52 19.50 -24.00
C GLU A 614 -21.38 18.07 -24.53
N GLY A 615 -21.95 17.76 -25.71
CA GLY A 615 -21.79 16.48 -26.38
C GLY A 615 -20.34 16.19 -26.76
N GLN A 616 -19.68 17.15 -27.42
CA GLN A 616 -18.27 17.04 -27.78
C GLN A 616 -17.38 16.91 -26.54
N ARG A 617 -17.64 17.72 -25.51
CA ARG A 617 -16.93 17.66 -24.23
C ARG A 617 -17.07 16.29 -23.57
N ALA A 618 -18.26 15.71 -23.57
CA ALA A 618 -18.54 14.41 -22.96
C ALA A 618 -17.83 13.26 -23.70
N VAL A 619 -17.88 13.23 -25.03
CA VAL A 619 -17.17 12.21 -25.84
C VAL A 619 -15.66 12.35 -25.67
N LYS A 620 -15.13 13.58 -25.74
CA LYS A 620 -13.70 13.86 -25.50
C LYS A 620 -13.25 13.30 -24.15
N SER A 621 -14.05 13.52 -23.11
CA SER A 621 -13.73 13.13 -21.74
C SER A 621 -13.88 11.63 -21.49
N LEU A 622 -14.84 10.96 -22.14
CA LEU A 622 -14.95 9.50 -22.11
C LEU A 622 -13.66 8.82 -22.58
N ILE A 623 -13.10 9.29 -23.70
CA ILE A 623 -11.88 8.72 -24.29
C ILE A 623 -10.64 9.07 -23.45
N ILE A 624 -10.56 10.31 -22.93
CA ILE A 624 -9.47 10.70 -22.02
C ILE A 624 -9.48 9.84 -20.75
N MET A 625 -10.65 9.55 -20.16
CA MET A 625 -10.73 8.66 -18.99
C MET A 625 -10.38 7.21 -19.34
N LEU A 626 -10.74 6.74 -20.53
CA LEU A 626 -10.43 5.39 -21.02
C LEU A 626 -8.91 5.12 -21.08
N GLN A 627 -8.11 6.14 -21.41
CA GLN A 627 -6.67 6.02 -21.60
C GLN A 627 -5.90 5.54 -20.36
N VAL A 628 -6.46 5.74 -19.16
CA VAL A 628 -5.89 5.23 -17.91
C VAL A 628 -5.87 3.70 -17.90
N PHE A 629 -6.87 3.08 -18.53
CA PHE A 629 -7.06 1.63 -18.54
C PHE A 629 -6.48 0.97 -19.79
N CYS A 630 -6.79 1.51 -20.97
CA CYS A 630 -6.34 1.01 -22.27
C CYS A 630 -5.77 2.15 -23.14
N PRO A 631 -4.50 2.55 -22.91
CA PRO A 631 -3.89 3.69 -23.59
C PRO A 631 -3.82 3.55 -25.12
N HIS A 632 -3.62 2.34 -25.67
CA HIS A 632 -3.49 2.14 -27.10
C HIS A 632 -4.84 2.27 -27.80
N VAL A 633 -5.88 1.63 -27.26
CA VAL A 633 -7.25 1.75 -27.75
C VAL A 633 -7.73 3.20 -27.67
N ALA A 634 -7.45 3.90 -26.56
CA ALA A 634 -7.82 5.29 -26.40
C ALA A 634 -7.08 6.21 -27.40
N ALA A 635 -5.79 5.97 -27.68
CA ALA A 635 -5.02 6.73 -28.66
C ALA A 635 -5.55 6.56 -30.09
N GLU A 636 -5.98 5.34 -30.45
CA GLU A 636 -6.63 5.05 -31.73
C GLU A 636 -7.94 5.84 -31.86
N MET A 637 -8.83 5.70 -30.87
CA MET A 637 -10.11 6.39 -30.81
C MET A 637 -9.96 7.91 -30.85
N TRP A 638 -8.98 8.43 -30.12
CA TRP A 638 -8.65 9.85 -30.08
C TRP A 638 -8.22 10.37 -31.43
N SER A 639 -7.26 9.70 -32.08
CA SER A 639 -6.69 10.14 -33.35
C SER A 639 -7.71 10.09 -34.49
N ALA A 640 -8.66 9.15 -34.42
CA ALA A 640 -9.80 9.11 -35.35
C ALA A 640 -10.70 10.34 -35.24
N LEU A 641 -10.97 10.81 -34.02
CA LEU A 641 -11.81 12.00 -33.79
C LEU A 641 -11.03 13.31 -33.94
N TYR A 642 -9.76 13.36 -33.55
CA TYR A 642 -8.98 14.60 -33.47
C TYR A 642 -7.62 14.45 -34.15
N PRO A 643 -7.58 14.18 -35.47
CA PRO A 643 -6.34 13.85 -36.19
C PRO A 643 -5.32 14.99 -36.27
N SER A 644 -5.75 16.22 -35.97
CA SER A 644 -4.94 17.44 -35.97
C SER A 644 -4.54 17.89 -34.56
N GLU A 645 -5.07 17.27 -33.50
CA GLU A 645 -4.68 17.59 -32.11
C GLU A 645 -3.37 16.87 -31.74
N SER A 646 -2.79 17.26 -30.60
CA SER A 646 -1.72 16.46 -29.99
C SER A 646 -2.25 15.08 -29.61
N LEU A 647 -1.34 14.13 -29.40
CA LEU A 647 -1.67 12.81 -28.90
C LEU A 647 -2.46 12.89 -27.58
N ILE A 648 -3.23 11.85 -27.32
CA ILE A 648 -4.14 11.80 -26.16
C ILE A 648 -3.40 11.94 -24.83
N SER A 649 -2.15 11.47 -24.74
CA SER A 649 -1.38 11.50 -23.50
C SER A 649 -0.99 12.92 -23.06
N ALA A 650 -1.05 13.88 -23.98
CA ALA A 650 -0.90 15.30 -23.70
C ALA A 650 -2.23 16.01 -23.37
N GLN A 651 -3.36 15.31 -23.29
CA GLN A 651 -4.64 15.94 -22.94
C GLN A 651 -4.83 15.99 -21.42
N PRO A 652 -5.40 17.05 -20.84
CA PRO A 652 -5.66 17.12 -19.41
C PRO A 652 -6.83 16.20 -19.02
N TRP A 653 -6.83 15.77 -17.76
CA TRP A 653 -7.94 15.05 -17.14
C TRP A 653 -9.21 15.92 -17.16
N PRO A 654 -10.41 15.35 -17.43
CA PRO A 654 -11.64 16.10 -17.35
C PRO A 654 -11.95 16.52 -15.90
N HIS A 655 -12.38 17.77 -15.73
CA HIS A 655 -12.73 18.31 -14.42
C HIS A 655 -14.22 18.54 -14.27
N VAL A 656 -14.69 18.32 -13.04
CA VAL A 656 -16.04 18.64 -12.60
C VAL A 656 -16.22 20.15 -12.60
N ASP A 657 -17.37 20.64 -13.06
CA ASP A 657 -17.70 22.05 -13.09
C ASP A 657 -17.65 22.68 -11.68
N SER A 658 -17.39 23.99 -11.63
CA SER A 658 -17.30 24.72 -10.36
C SER A 658 -18.63 24.81 -9.63
N ASP A 659 -19.76 24.78 -10.35
CA ASP A 659 -21.13 24.84 -9.85
C ASP A 659 -21.81 23.45 -9.77
N ALA A 660 -21.06 22.38 -10.06
CA ALA A 660 -21.59 21.03 -9.96
C ALA A 660 -21.97 20.69 -8.51
N GLN A 661 -22.91 19.74 -8.38
CA GLN A 661 -23.26 19.20 -7.09
C GLN A 661 -22.18 18.21 -6.60
N ILE A 662 -21.72 18.35 -5.36
CA ILE A 662 -20.74 17.45 -4.69
C ILE A 662 -21.30 16.93 -3.36
N GLU A 663 -20.68 15.89 -2.80
CA GLU A 663 -21.13 15.33 -1.52
C GLU A 663 -20.57 16.14 -0.33
N PHE A 664 -21.43 16.47 0.63
CA PHE A 664 -21.02 16.98 1.95
C PHE A 664 -21.21 15.85 2.97
N LEU A 665 -20.11 15.29 3.47
CA LEU A 665 -20.11 14.13 4.36
C LEU A 665 -19.92 14.58 5.80
N LEU A 666 -20.69 13.99 6.71
CA LEU A 666 -20.44 14.03 8.15
C LEU A 666 -19.93 12.66 8.60
N MET A 667 -18.80 12.62 9.29
CA MET A 667 -18.20 11.41 9.87
C MET A 667 -18.05 11.60 11.38
N ILE A 668 -18.64 10.70 12.17
CA ILE A 668 -18.65 10.77 13.63
C ILE A 668 -18.05 9.48 14.17
N ASP A 669 -16.88 9.53 14.81
CA ASP A 669 -16.12 8.34 15.27
C ASP A 669 -15.93 7.26 14.18
N GLY A 670 -15.88 7.69 12.92
CA GLY A 670 -15.75 6.82 11.75
C GLY A 670 -17.08 6.28 11.18
N VAL A 671 -18.23 6.68 11.72
CA VAL A 671 -19.57 6.35 11.18
C VAL A 671 -20.08 7.50 10.33
N SER A 672 -20.65 7.21 9.17
CA SER A 672 -21.25 8.24 8.31
C SER A 672 -22.57 8.73 8.88
N GLY A 673 -22.61 10.02 9.24
CA GLY A 673 -23.79 10.74 9.71
C GLY A 673 -24.70 11.25 8.59
N GLY A 674 -24.29 11.10 7.32
CA GLY A 674 -25.04 11.55 6.15
C GLY A 674 -24.13 11.99 5.01
N ARG A 675 -24.70 12.06 3.79
CA ARG A 675 -24.01 12.48 2.56
C ARG A 675 -24.92 13.29 1.61
N PRO A 676 -25.50 14.42 2.06
CA PRO A 676 -26.26 15.31 1.18
C PRO A 676 -25.44 15.80 -0.02
N SER A 677 -26.14 16.06 -1.12
CA SER A 677 -25.57 16.66 -2.31
C SER A 677 -25.78 18.17 -2.25
N VAL A 678 -24.71 18.95 -2.43
CA VAL A 678 -24.70 20.41 -2.27
C VAL A 678 -23.93 21.05 -3.43
N ASP A 679 -24.30 22.26 -3.83
CA ASP A 679 -23.55 23.06 -4.80
C ASP A 679 -22.13 23.28 -4.27
N ARG A 680 -21.14 22.90 -5.07
CA ARG A 680 -19.72 22.97 -4.74
C ARG A 680 -19.26 24.34 -4.29
N ARG A 681 -19.78 25.42 -4.89
CA ARG A 681 -19.44 26.81 -4.54
C ARG A 681 -19.84 27.17 -3.12
N LEU A 682 -20.82 26.45 -2.56
CA LEU A 682 -21.36 26.72 -1.24
C LEU A 682 -20.61 26.00 -0.13
N ILE A 683 -19.67 25.09 -0.41
CA ILE A 683 -19.01 24.31 0.65
C ILE A 683 -17.49 24.15 0.46
N GLU A 684 -16.98 24.19 -0.77
CA GLU A 684 -15.59 23.80 -1.04
C GLU A 684 -14.57 24.85 -0.56
N GLU A 685 -14.92 26.13 -0.61
CA GLU A 685 -14.03 27.25 -0.23
C GLU A 685 -14.31 27.79 1.19
N MET A 686 -15.29 27.22 1.90
CA MET A 686 -15.68 27.67 3.24
C MET A 686 -14.64 27.26 4.29
N GLY A 687 -14.46 28.12 5.30
CA GLY A 687 -13.64 27.80 6.48
C GLY A 687 -14.27 26.72 7.38
N GLY A 688 -13.44 26.03 8.16
CA GLY A 688 -13.87 24.89 8.97
C GLY A 688 -15.03 25.19 9.95
N ASP A 689 -14.96 26.32 10.65
CA ASP A 689 -15.99 26.73 11.61
C ASP A 689 -17.29 27.20 10.94
N GLU A 690 -17.19 27.68 9.70
CA GLU A 690 -18.36 28.07 8.92
C GLU A 690 -19.09 26.83 8.37
N LEU A 691 -18.32 25.85 7.88
CA LEU A 691 -18.85 24.53 7.49
C LEU A 691 -19.51 23.80 8.65
N TRP A 692 -18.92 23.87 9.85
CA TRP A 692 -19.51 23.28 11.04
C TRP A 692 -20.87 23.91 11.37
N ARG A 693 -20.95 25.25 11.42
CA ARG A 693 -22.22 25.97 11.63
C ARG A 693 -23.25 25.62 10.55
N ARG A 694 -22.82 25.54 9.29
CA ARG A 694 -23.70 25.12 8.19
C ARG A 694 -24.25 23.71 8.43
N ALA A 695 -23.40 22.75 8.78
CA ALA A 695 -23.80 21.39 9.08
C ALA A 695 -24.86 21.33 10.20
N GLU A 696 -24.67 22.11 11.28
CA GLU A 696 -25.61 22.20 12.40
C GLU A 696 -26.99 22.78 12.01
N HIS A 697 -27.02 23.71 11.06
CA HIS A 697 -28.24 24.43 10.69
C HIS A 697 -28.98 23.89 9.47
N THR A 698 -28.29 23.14 8.59
CA THR A 698 -28.84 22.76 7.28
C THR A 698 -28.65 21.28 6.98
N GLU A 699 -27.59 20.88 6.30
CA GLU A 699 -27.42 19.54 5.73
C GLU A 699 -27.40 18.39 6.75
N HIS A 700 -26.88 18.64 7.96
CA HIS A 700 -26.71 17.63 9.01
C HIS A 700 -27.45 17.97 10.31
N SER A 701 -28.40 18.91 10.28
CA SER A 701 -29.09 19.41 11.47
C SER A 701 -29.82 18.32 12.25
N ASP A 702 -30.44 17.36 11.54
CA ASP A 702 -31.24 16.29 12.16
C ASP A 702 -30.40 15.43 13.12
N ILE A 703 -29.24 14.94 12.65
CA ILE A 703 -28.38 14.05 13.44
C ILE A 703 -27.66 14.80 14.55
N LEU A 704 -27.11 15.98 14.26
CA LEU A 704 -26.38 16.78 15.25
C LEU A 704 -27.30 17.23 16.39
N ARG A 705 -28.57 17.57 16.08
CA ARG A 705 -29.58 17.87 17.10
C ARG A 705 -29.87 16.65 17.98
N ILE A 706 -30.17 15.50 17.40
CA ILE A 706 -30.53 14.29 18.17
C ILE A 706 -29.36 13.84 19.05
N MET A 707 -28.13 13.90 18.54
CA MET A 707 -26.94 13.58 19.35
C MET A 707 -26.81 14.49 20.58
N LYS A 708 -27.09 15.78 20.42
CA LYS A 708 -27.09 16.74 21.53
C LYS A 708 -28.21 16.45 22.54
N GLU A 709 -29.40 16.06 22.07
CA GLU A 709 -30.51 15.63 22.91
C GLU A 709 -30.20 14.35 23.71
N GLU A 710 -29.42 13.43 23.13
CA GLU A 710 -28.94 12.22 23.80
C GLU A 710 -27.70 12.45 24.69
N GLY A 711 -27.27 13.70 24.87
CA GLY A 711 -26.16 14.07 25.76
C GLY A 711 -24.77 13.71 25.22
N MET A 712 -24.65 13.45 23.92
CA MET A 712 -23.34 13.15 23.30
C MET A 712 -22.53 14.44 23.13
N VAL A 713 -21.29 14.44 23.65
CA VAL A 713 -20.38 15.60 23.56
C VAL A 713 -19.42 15.40 22.40
N LEU A 714 -19.54 16.25 21.38
CA LEU A 714 -18.67 16.25 20.20
C LEU A 714 -17.36 16.99 20.49
N ARG A 715 -16.24 16.43 20.02
CA ARG A 715 -14.88 16.99 20.13
C ARG A 715 -14.16 16.92 18.78
N ASP A 716 -13.08 17.69 18.67
CA ASP A 716 -12.09 17.61 17.59
C ASP A 716 -12.70 17.60 16.18
N HIS A 717 -13.36 18.70 15.80
CA HIS A 717 -13.85 18.83 14.44
C HIS A 717 -12.71 19.09 13.46
N ARG A 718 -12.66 18.27 12.40
CA ARG A 718 -11.71 18.40 11.30
C ARG A 718 -12.46 18.44 9.99
N VAL A 719 -12.12 19.40 9.15
CA VAL A 719 -12.60 19.44 7.76
C VAL A 719 -11.52 18.90 6.84
N THR A 720 -11.91 18.04 5.92
CA THR A 720 -11.10 17.61 4.78
C THR A 720 -11.89 17.86 3.50
N ALA A 721 -11.32 18.66 2.59
CA ALA A 721 -11.91 18.91 1.27
C ALA A 721 -11.09 18.17 0.21
N ARG A 722 -11.79 17.47 -0.68
CA ARG A 722 -11.22 16.86 -1.88
C ARG A 722 -11.85 17.57 -3.08
N ARG A 723 -11.07 18.48 -3.67
CA ARG A 723 -11.56 19.46 -4.65
C ARG A 723 -12.28 18.76 -5.82
N GLY A 724 -13.51 19.18 -6.11
CA GLY A 724 -14.38 18.64 -7.15
C GLY A 724 -15.07 17.32 -6.78
N PHE A 725 -14.78 16.73 -5.62
CA PHE A 725 -15.32 15.43 -5.22
C PHE A 725 -16.28 15.54 -4.04
N HIS A 726 -15.78 15.99 -2.90
CA HIS A 726 -16.55 16.09 -1.67
C HIS A 726 -15.86 16.93 -0.60
N VAL A 727 -16.65 17.37 0.38
CA VAL A 727 -16.17 17.93 1.64
C VAL A 727 -16.58 17.00 2.75
N THR A 728 -15.65 16.62 3.63
CA THR A 728 -15.92 15.78 4.79
C THR A 728 -15.67 16.55 6.07
N LEU A 729 -16.66 16.55 6.95
CA LEU A 729 -16.62 17.05 8.31
C LEU A 729 -16.51 15.86 9.25
N SER A 730 -15.38 15.74 9.94
CA SER A 730 -15.12 14.65 10.89
C SER A 730 -15.16 15.18 12.32
N CYS A 731 -15.76 14.45 13.24
CA CYS A 731 -15.68 14.72 14.67
C CYS A 731 -15.56 13.43 15.48
N ALA A 732 -15.04 13.57 16.69
CA ALA A 732 -15.01 12.52 17.70
C ALA A 732 -16.12 12.74 18.73
N VAL A 733 -16.51 11.67 19.43
CA VAL A 733 -17.41 11.77 20.58
C VAL A 733 -16.65 11.37 21.84
N GLU A 734 -16.86 12.13 22.92
CA GLU A 734 -16.28 11.83 24.22
C GLU A 734 -16.71 10.43 24.72
N GLY A 735 -15.79 9.67 25.33
CA GLY A 735 -16.05 8.32 25.85
C GLY A 735 -15.60 7.17 24.95
N ASP A 736 -16.20 5.99 25.16
CA ASP A 736 -15.86 4.76 24.43
C ASP A 736 -16.38 4.76 22.99
N LYS A 737 -15.47 4.56 22.02
CA LYS A 737 -15.79 4.63 20.59
C LYS A 737 -16.75 3.52 20.14
N GLU A 738 -16.64 2.32 20.68
CA GLU A 738 -17.49 1.19 20.27
C GLU A 738 -18.95 1.44 20.71
N GLU A 739 -19.13 1.93 21.93
CA GLU A 739 -20.43 2.31 22.46
C GLU A 739 -21.03 3.49 21.70
N ASN A 740 -20.23 4.53 21.43
CA ASN A 740 -20.65 5.71 20.66
C ASN A 740 -21.12 5.32 19.26
N ARG A 741 -20.40 4.45 18.55
CA ARG A 741 -20.80 3.94 17.23
C ARG A 741 -22.17 3.25 17.25
N LYS A 742 -22.46 2.44 18.29
CA LYS A 742 -23.76 1.79 18.44
C LYS A 742 -24.90 2.79 18.66
N LYS A 743 -24.67 3.82 19.48
CA LYS A 743 -25.64 4.91 19.71
C LYS A 743 -25.92 5.69 18.42
N ILE A 744 -24.88 6.10 17.71
CA ILE A 744 -24.98 6.79 16.41
C ILE A 744 -25.78 5.95 15.40
N GLY A 745 -25.53 4.63 15.34
CA GLY A 745 -26.29 3.72 14.49
C GLY A 745 -27.80 3.76 14.77
N LYS A 746 -28.21 3.73 16.05
CA LYS A 746 -29.62 3.83 16.46
C LYS A 746 -30.25 5.18 16.08
N ILE A 747 -29.50 6.28 16.24
CA ILE A 747 -29.95 7.62 15.83
C ILE A 747 -30.22 7.65 14.32
N LEU A 748 -29.31 7.11 13.52
CA LEU A 748 -29.45 7.03 12.07
C LEU A 748 -30.68 6.21 11.63
N ASP A 749 -30.92 5.07 12.28
CA ASP A 749 -32.10 4.23 12.02
C ASP A 749 -33.40 4.98 12.32
N ARG A 750 -33.44 5.75 13.42
CA ARG A 750 -34.57 6.61 13.78
C ARG A 750 -34.83 7.68 12.70
N ILE A 751 -33.78 8.39 12.27
CA ILE A 751 -33.88 9.41 11.22
C ILE A 751 -34.40 8.80 9.91
N GLN A 752 -33.87 7.64 9.51
CA GLN A 752 -34.34 6.95 8.30
C GLN A 752 -35.80 6.51 8.41
N ALA A 753 -36.24 6.01 9.56
CA ALA A 753 -37.62 5.63 9.80
C ALA A 753 -38.58 6.82 9.71
N GLU A 754 -38.19 7.98 10.25
CA GLU A 754 -38.95 9.23 10.16
C GLU A 754 -39.06 9.73 8.71
N ARG A 755 -37.95 9.71 7.94
CA ARG A 755 -37.95 10.07 6.51
C ARG A 755 -38.86 9.16 5.70
N ARG A 756 -38.79 7.84 5.89
CA ARG A 756 -39.67 6.85 5.21
C ARG A 756 -41.15 7.10 5.50
N LYS A 757 -41.51 7.51 6.73
CA LYS A 757 -42.89 7.88 7.09
C LYS A 757 -43.33 9.16 6.37
N LEU A 758 -42.43 10.14 6.24
CA LEU A 758 -42.70 11.40 5.55
C LEU A 758 -42.90 11.21 4.04
N ASP A 759 -42.06 10.38 3.41
CA ASP A 759 -42.12 10.08 1.97
C ASP A 759 -43.39 9.31 1.62
N LYS A 760 -43.81 8.35 2.46
CA LYS A 760 -45.11 7.67 2.32
C LYS A 760 -46.29 8.66 2.40
N LYS A 761 -46.22 9.67 3.29
CA LYS A 761 -47.22 10.74 3.38
C LYS A 761 -47.22 11.67 2.14
N LYS A 762 -46.05 12.00 1.58
CA LYS A 762 -45.92 12.82 0.37
C LYS A 762 -46.37 12.08 -0.89
N GLY A 763 -46.00 10.80 -1.05
CA GLY A 763 -46.46 9.94 -2.14
C GLY A 763 -47.98 9.73 -2.13
N GLY A 764 -48.58 9.52 -0.95
CA GLY A 764 -50.03 9.45 -0.80
C GLY A 764 -50.77 10.76 -1.11
N LYS A 765 -50.15 11.92 -0.87
CA LYS A 765 -50.67 13.23 -1.29
C LYS A 765 -50.54 13.47 -2.80
N LYS A 766 -49.46 12.99 -3.44
CA LYS A 766 -49.26 13.10 -4.89
C LYS A 766 -50.25 12.22 -5.66
N GLN A 767 -50.46 10.97 -5.22
CA GLN A 767 -51.52 10.10 -5.75
C GLN A 767 -52.94 10.64 -5.54
N LYS A 768 -53.22 11.33 -4.41
CA LYS A 768 -54.52 11.99 -4.20
C LYS A 768 -54.71 13.22 -5.08
N LYS A 769 -53.64 13.95 -5.44
CA LYS A 769 -53.68 15.06 -6.40
C LYS A 769 -53.85 14.57 -7.85
N GLU A 770 -53.20 13.47 -8.22
CA GLU A 770 -53.34 12.84 -9.54
C GLU A 770 -54.68 12.10 -9.74
N LYS A 771 -55.41 11.79 -8.66
CA LYS A 771 -56.80 11.28 -8.73
C LYS A 771 -57.87 12.39 -8.65
N ALA A 772 -57.47 13.62 -8.33
CA ALA A 772 -58.36 14.77 -8.20
C ALA A 772 -58.25 15.75 -9.38
N ASN A 773 -57.18 15.65 -10.18
CA ASN A 773 -57.09 16.11 -11.56
C ASN A 773 -57.47 14.97 -12.49
#